data_AF-A0A1F7G865-F1
#
_entry.id   AF-A0A1F7G865-F1
#
_cell.length_a   1.000
_cell.length_b   1.000
_cell.length_c   1.000
_cell.angle_alpha   90.00
_cell.angle_beta   90.00
_cell.angle_gamma   90.00
#
_symmetry.space_group_name_H-M   'P 1'
#
loop_
_entity.id
_entity.type
_entity.pdbx_description
1 polymer ?
#
loop_
_entity_poly.entity_id
_entity_poly.type
_entity_poly.pdbx_seq_one_letter_code
_entity_poly.pdbx_strand_id
1 'polypeptide(L)'
;MYKKKGLILLFLINALILGAYFVCKSFASSEITVRVYNNNYSVYLNNRLIDKIKDQSFNAGGLSVYPENFNIPYDSPIKPKVEKIEIKDLKGRTLFSEKNTSSTGYKNWENFAAKIKIKGVPSLILTLHEQKNSDGIVLVLRGFFDIDYGIKKIVDGRETILTSHTDFDLGIIPGLALNALLFLQSFPSVLLLIALNLLLLFSIPKKIKIELSLSDKTKKVIYLFLVTLLIATSFMLLLFINLELLEGVPHVPDSIIYMMQAKIFARGKIFASPEIFKSYYQFFDSLRGGMLYLNEKWFSQYPFGHPLILAIGVILGMPWLIPPIVSTATLILLTLLFNSFFGRKITILLLFITLLSPLFQSNGANFMSHGSALFFSVGFVFFFFRTLKYNSPLDPFLSSLFFGLFFNTRILTAFALFVPFSLYAILNLKQRRRLILFLPGLIIFFLLYLGYNWALTGNPLINPYQLSDTPPLGFSPEHTLGSALLDSLTNSSIFLSFVFGWPQKLTLLWVFVALILPPLKKTDLLFLTAIISIISAWLLFDGSYIMYGPRYYYEILPFVLFLTGSGISKLMKITMRQNLIFSLNAIFILLLSFRLINGWLLNQQKLWEISETPSTVWELRGFNNVNSKLLKLVNLKSIHNALIFVKPCTHWWCDAVPASYNNPDFNGDIIWAKDLGFKNKELFKAFPNRKYYLADYETVSIVSYDLK
;
A
#
# COMPACT_ATOMS: atom_id res chain seq x y z
N MET A 1 -2.60 -4.48 40.67
CA MET A 1 -1.20 -4.75 41.05
C MET A 1 -0.23 -3.77 40.35
N TYR A 2 -0.50 -2.46 40.43
CA TYR A 2 0.42 -1.41 39.94
C TYR A 2 0.80 -0.52 41.13
N LYS A 3 2.10 -0.32 41.36
CA LYS A 3 2.59 0.62 42.39
C LYS A 3 2.05 2.03 42.09
N LYS A 4 1.85 2.88 43.10
CA LYS A 4 1.34 4.27 42.99
C LYS A 4 2.01 5.06 41.84
N LYS A 5 3.32 4.88 41.63
CA LYS A 5 4.10 5.46 40.52
C LYS A 5 3.62 5.02 39.11
N GLY A 6 3.19 3.77 38.95
CA GLY A 6 2.68 3.24 37.68
C GLY A 6 1.30 3.80 37.30
N LEU A 7 0.44 4.10 38.28
CA LEU A 7 -0.84 4.78 38.01
C LEU A 7 -0.65 6.24 37.59
N ILE A 8 0.29 6.95 38.22
CA ILE A 8 0.60 8.35 37.87
C ILE A 8 1.15 8.42 36.44
N LEU A 9 2.08 7.53 36.08
CA LEU A 9 2.64 7.47 34.73
C LEU A 9 1.56 7.15 33.69
N LEU A 10 0.68 6.21 33.98
CA LEU A 10 -0.46 5.87 33.12
C LEU A 10 -1.37 7.10 32.91
N PHE A 11 -1.69 7.84 33.97
CA PHE A 11 -2.51 9.05 33.89
C PHE A 11 -1.83 10.13 33.03
N LEU A 12 -0.53 10.39 33.24
CA LEU A 12 0.24 11.36 32.45
C LEU A 12 0.29 10.99 30.96
N ILE A 13 0.52 9.72 30.63
CA ILE A 13 0.54 9.25 29.23
C ILE A 13 -0.83 9.49 28.58
N ASN A 14 -1.92 9.14 29.27
CA ASN A 14 -3.26 9.36 28.73
C ASN A 14 -3.58 10.85 28.56
N ALA A 15 -3.20 11.70 29.51
CA ALA A 15 -3.37 13.14 29.42
C ALA A 15 -2.56 13.75 28.25
N LEU A 16 -1.32 13.29 28.03
CA LEU A 16 -0.49 13.72 26.91
C LEU A 16 -1.08 13.33 25.56
N ILE A 17 -1.56 12.08 25.42
CA ILE A 17 -2.18 11.61 24.17
C ILE A 17 -3.48 12.37 23.88
N LEU A 18 -4.30 12.61 24.90
CA LEU A 18 -5.53 13.39 24.77
C LEU A 18 -5.23 14.86 24.41
N GLY A 19 -4.22 15.45 25.06
CA GLY A 19 -3.73 16.79 24.73
C GLY A 19 -3.26 16.89 23.28
N ALA A 20 -2.44 15.93 22.83
CA ALA A 20 -1.98 15.85 21.45
C ALA A 20 -3.15 15.76 20.47
N TYR A 21 -4.18 14.95 20.76
CA TYR A 21 -5.38 14.85 19.93
C TYR A 21 -6.09 16.20 19.76
N PHE A 22 -6.30 16.96 20.85
CA PHE A 22 -6.93 18.27 20.77
C PHE A 22 -6.06 19.33 20.08
N VAL A 23 -4.74 19.29 20.30
CA VAL A 23 -3.78 20.19 19.64
C VAL A 23 -3.77 19.93 18.13
N CYS A 24 -3.64 18.68 17.69
CA CYS A 24 -3.70 18.34 16.26
C CYS A 24 -5.05 18.77 15.65
N LYS A 25 -6.16 18.61 16.39
CA LYS A 25 -7.48 19.08 15.94
C LYS A 25 -7.56 20.59 15.70
N SER A 26 -6.78 21.41 16.42
CA SER A 26 -6.69 22.85 16.16
C SER A 26 -5.84 23.22 14.95
N PHE A 27 -4.88 22.37 14.57
CA PHE A 27 -3.95 22.62 13.45
C PHE A 27 -4.37 21.98 12.13
N ALA A 28 -5.45 21.19 12.11
CA ALA A 28 -5.98 20.54 10.92
C ALA A 28 -6.83 21.49 10.03
N SER A 29 -6.47 22.78 9.94
CA SER A 29 -7.14 23.75 9.07
C SER A 29 -6.18 24.26 7.99
N SER A 30 -6.66 24.30 6.75
CA SER A 30 -5.93 24.86 5.60
C SER A 30 -6.60 26.17 5.12
N GLU A 31 -5.81 27.08 4.55
CA GLU A 31 -6.31 28.33 3.96
C GLU A 31 -6.18 28.26 2.43
N ILE A 32 -7.31 28.40 1.73
CA ILE A 32 -7.35 28.54 0.27
C ILE A 32 -7.60 30.00 -0.05
N THR A 33 -6.81 30.56 -0.95
CA THR A 33 -7.03 31.91 -1.49
C THR A 33 -7.27 31.81 -2.99
N VAL A 34 -8.43 32.28 -3.45
CA VAL A 34 -8.72 32.44 -4.87
C VAL A 34 -8.64 33.92 -5.20
N ARG A 35 -7.83 34.29 -6.20
CA ARG A 35 -7.73 35.66 -6.70
C ARG A 35 -8.25 35.73 -8.11
N VAL A 36 -9.18 36.64 -8.34
CA VAL A 36 -9.72 36.99 -9.66
C VAL A 36 -9.24 38.38 -10.00
N TYR A 37 -8.52 38.54 -11.11
CA TYR A 37 -8.05 39.85 -11.59
C TYR A 37 -8.06 39.91 -13.12
N ASN A 38 -8.86 40.81 -13.69
CA ASN A 38 -9.04 40.95 -15.15
C ASN A 38 -9.25 39.59 -15.84
N ASN A 39 -10.17 38.78 -15.30
CA ASN A 39 -10.48 37.44 -15.78
C ASN A 39 -9.30 36.45 -15.77
N ASN A 40 -8.27 36.76 -14.96
CA ASN A 40 -7.28 35.78 -14.52
C ASN A 40 -7.69 35.23 -13.16
N TYR A 41 -7.84 33.92 -13.11
CA TYR A 41 -8.17 33.15 -11.93
C TYR A 41 -6.89 32.51 -11.44
N SER A 42 -6.50 32.76 -10.19
CA SER A 42 -5.35 32.12 -9.57
C SER A 42 -5.74 31.56 -8.22
N VAL A 43 -5.34 30.32 -7.99
CA VAL A 43 -5.70 29.56 -6.80
C VAL A 43 -4.43 29.32 -6.01
N TYR A 44 -4.47 29.70 -4.74
CA TYR A 44 -3.40 29.49 -3.79
C TYR A 44 -3.90 28.62 -2.66
N LEU A 45 -3.08 27.67 -2.22
CA LEU A 45 -3.29 26.89 -1.02
C LEU A 45 -2.13 27.16 -0.06
N ASN A 46 -2.45 27.64 1.14
CA ASN A 46 -1.47 28.08 2.14
C ASN A 46 -0.40 29.04 1.55
N ASN A 47 -0.83 29.98 0.71
CA ASN A 47 -0.01 30.96 -0.04
C ASN A 47 0.88 30.39 -1.17
N ARG A 48 0.84 29.09 -1.45
CA ARG A 48 1.48 28.50 -2.63
C ARG A 48 0.51 28.56 -3.82
N LEU A 49 0.96 29.09 -4.96
CA LEU A 49 0.17 29.05 -6.20
C LEU A 49 0.03 27.59 -6.62
N ILE A 50 -1.20 27.12 -6.80
CA ILE A 50 -1.49 25.76 -7.26
C ILE A 50 -1.84 25.76 -8.74
N ASP A 51 -2.68 26.71 -9.18
CA ASP A 51 -3.07 26.82 -10.59
C ASP A 51 -3.46 28.25 -10.94
N LYS A 52 -3.36 28.59 -12.23
CA LYS A 52 -3.77 29.86 -12.80
C LYS A 52 -4.30 29.68 -14.22
N ILE A 53 -5.47 30.24 -14.48
CA ILE A 53 -6.06 30.31 -15.82
C ILE A 53 -6.50 31.73 -16.17
N LYS A 54 -6.53 32.03 -17.47
CA LYS A 54 -7.19 33.21 -18.02
C LYS A 54 -8.38 32.77 -18.88
N ASP A 55 -9.59 33.21 -18.53
CA ASP A 55 -10.80 32.91 -19.31
C ASP A 55 -11.68 34.16 -19.39
N GLN A 56 -11.80 34.73 -20.59
CA GLN A 56 -12.54 35.97 -20.84
C GLN A 56 -14.04 35.76 -21.08
N SER A 57 -14.52 34.52 -21.17
CA SER A 57 -15.92 34.27 -21.50
C SER A 57 -16.89 34.54 -20.35
N PHE A 58 -16.39 34.95 -19.19
CA PHE A 58 -17.13 34.86 -17.94
C PHE A 58 -16.65 35.91 -16.93
N ASN A 59 -17.60 36.52 -16.22
CA ASN A 59 -17.35 37.41 -15.09
C ASN A 59 -17.79 36.74 -13.79
N ALA A 60 -16.83 36.29 -12.99
CA ALA A 60 -17.10 35.65 -11.71
C ALA A 60 -17.79 36.60 -10.74
N GLY A 61 -19.01 36.25 -10.35
CA GLY A 61 -19.84 37.02 -9.45
C GLY A 61 -19.97 36.43 -8.05
N GLY A 62 -20.05 35.11 -7.91
CA GLY A 62 -20.28 34.43 -6.64
C GLY A 62 -19.28 33.31 -6.35
N LEU A 63 -19.28 32.81 -5.11
CA LEU A 63 -18.45 31.69 -4.67
C LEU A 63 -19.29 30.68 -3.89
N SER A 64 -19.19 29.40 -4.25
CA SER A 64 -19.59 28.28 -3.39
C SER A 64 -18.41 27.36 -3.10
N VAL A 65 -18.42 26.76 -1.93
CA VAL A 65 -17.38 25.91 -1.38
C VAL A 65 -18.07 24.67 -0.82
N TYR A 66 -17.85 23.53 -1.46
CA TYR A 66 -18.41 22.23 -1.09
C TYR A 66 -17.28 21.31 -0.66
N PRO A 67 -17.00 21.21 0.65
CA PRO A 67 -16.08 20.21 1.16
C PRO A 67 -16.59 18.82 0.81
N GLU A 68 -15.78 18.02 0.13
CA GLU A 68 -16.17 16.67 -0.25
C GLU A 68 -15.63 15.66 0.76
N ASN A 69 -16.53 14.78 1.22
CA ASN A 69 -16.15 13.46 1.71
C ASN A 69 -16.34 12.52 0.52
N PHE A 70 -15.30 12.28 -0.28
CA PHE A 70 -15.36 11.19 -1.24
C PHE A 70 -15.66 9.87 -0.51
N ASN A 71 -16.33 8.94 -1.19
CA ASN A 71 -16.74 7.59 -0.71
C ASN A 71 -15.59 6.67 -0.23
N ILE A 72 -14.43 7.20 0.10
CA ILE A 72 -13.38 6.50 0.81
C ILE A 72 -13.89 6.25 2.24
N PRO A 73 -13.61 5.09 2.86
CA PRO A 73 -13.87 4.79 4.27
C PRO A 73 -12.92 5.59 5.19
N TYR A 74 -12.71 6.88 4.88
CA TYR A 74 -12.10 7.84 5.76
C TYR A 74 -13.20 8.30 6.70
N ASP A 75 -13.28 7.62 7.85
CA ASP A 75 -14.15 8.04 8.93
C ASP A 75 -13.47 9.22 9.65
N SER A 76 -13.30 10.32 8.91
CA SER A 76 -12.43 11.44 9.25
C SER A 76 -12.53 11.78 10.73
N PRO A 77 -11.42 11.85 11.48
CA PRO A 77 -11.46 12.27 12.87
C PRO A 77 -12.08 13.68 13.03
N ILE A 78 -12.14 14.46 11.94
CA ILE A 78 -12.81 15.77 11.89
C ILE A 78 -13.74 15.83 10.68
N LYS A 79 -15.03 16.09 10.92
CA LYS A 79 -15.97 16.39 9.82
C LYS A 79 -15.50 17.64 9.05
N PRO A 80 -15.36 17.55 7.71
CA PRO A 80 -15.15 18.70 6.85
C PRO A 80 -16.04 19.90 7.19
N LYS A 81 -15.45 21.08 7.31
CA LYS A 81 -16.21 22.31 7.53
C LYS A 81 -15.50 23.53 7.00
N VAL A 82 -16.23 24.42 6.33
CA VAL A 82 -15.77 25.78 6.06
C VAL A 82 -15.85 26.59 7.37
N GLU A 83 -14.72 27.05 7.89
CA GLU A 83 -14.66 27.85 9.12
C GLU A 83 -15.01 29.31 8.82
N LYS A 84 -14.50 29.87 7.72
CA LYS A 84 -14.70 31.26 7.33
C LYS A 84 -14.51 31.45 5.83
N ILE A 85 -15.34 32.30 5.21
CA ILE A 85 -15.10 32.89 3.89
C ILE A 85 -14.94 34.40 4.08
N GLU A 86 -13.86 34.96 3.56
CA GLU A 86 -13.57 36.40 3.59
C GLU A 86 -13.16 36.86 2.19
N ILE A 87 -13.86 37.84 1.64
CA ILE A 87 -13.64 38.35 0.29
C ILE A 87 -13.28 39.82 0.38
N LYS A 88 -12.18 40.19 -0.28
CA LYS A 88 -11.69 41.57 -0.32
C LYS A 88 -11.52 42.03 -1.76
N ASP A 89 -11.77 43.31 -2.00
CA ASP A 89 -11.37 43.95 -3.25
C ASP A 89 -9.83 44.17 -3.30
N LEU A 90 -9.33 44.63 -4.44
CA LEU A 90 -7.89 44.95 -4.60
C LEU A 90 -7.38 46.04 -3.66
N LYS A 91 -8.27 46.88 -3.11
CA LYS A 91 -7.92 47.94 -2.15
C LYS A 91 -7.93 47.42 -0.70
N GLY A 92 -8.17 46.11 -0.51
CA GLY A 92 -8.23 45.46 0.80
C GLY A 92 -9.54 45.68 1.57
N ARG A 93 -10.56 46.29 0.95
CA ARG A 93 -11.88 46.48 1.56
C ARG A 93 -12.64 45.16 1.57
N THR A 94 -13.19 44.80 2.71
CA THR A 94 -13.99 43.57 2.86
C THR A 94 -15.33 43.72 2.13
N LEU A 95 -15.54 42.88 1.11
CA LEU A 95 -16.79 42.76 0.36
C LEU A 95 -17.75 41.76 1.01
N PHE A 96 -17.20 40.72 1.66
CA PHE A 96 -17.95 39.68 2.35
C PHE A 96 -17.11 39.05 3.45
N SER A 97 -17.71 38.71 4.58
CA SER A 97 -17.02 37.96 5.63
C SER A 97 -18.05 37.24 6.50
N GLU A 98 -18.16 35.93 6.31
CA GLU A 98 -19.05 35.09 7.12
C GLU A 98 -18.31 33.86 7.65
N LYS A 99 -18.74 33.41 8.83
CA LYS A 99 -18.25 32.18 9.46
C LYS A 99 -19.26 31.06 9.21
N ASN A 100 -18.77 29.84 9.04
CA ASN A 100 -19.61 28.65 8.87
C ASN A 100 -20.59 28.70 7.67
N THR A 101 -20.27 29.46 6.63
CA THR A 101 -21.05 29.48 5.38
C THR A 101 -20.30 28.73 4.28
N SER A 102 -21.04 28.09 3.38
CA SER A 102 -20.51 27.37 2.20
C SER A 102 -20.78 28.10 0.89
N SER A 103 -21.47 29.24 0.92
CA SER A 103 -21.74 30.02 -0.30
C SER A 103 -21.93 31.49 0.03
N THR A 104 -21.57 32.35 -0.93
CA THR A 104 -21.86 33.77 -0.90
C THR A 104 -23.16 34.12 -1.61
N GLY A 105 -23.77 33.15 -2.31
CA GLY A 105 -24.74 33.39 -3.38
C GLY A 105 -24.12 34.12 -4.59
N TYR A 106 -24.96 34.45 -5.57
CA TYR A 106 -24.58 35.26 -6.72
C TYR A 106 -24.37 36.72 -6.28
N LYS A 107 -23.19 37.28 -6.57
CA LYS A 107 -22.85 38.69 -6.33
C LYS A 107 -22.28 39.29 -7.62
N ASN A 108 -22.12 40.61 -7.66
CA ASN A 108 -21.51 41.32 -8.79
C ASN A 108 -20.15 41.87 -8.38
N TRP A 109 -19.28 41.01 -7.85
CA TRP A 109 -17.92 41.40 -7.53
C TRP A 109 -17.04 41.34 -8.77
N GLU A 110 -16.12 42.29 -8.87
CA GLU A 110 -15.05 42.28 -9.86
C GLU A 110 -13.73 42.42 -9.12
N ASN A 111 -12.69 41.77 -9.63
CA ASN A 111 -11.33 41.94 -9.13
C ASN A 111 -11.19 41.75 -7.60
N PHE A 112 -11.37 40.52 -7.13
CA PHE A 112 -11.41 40.20 -5.70
C PHE A 112 -10.44 39.07 -5.31
N ALA A 113 -10.13 39.00 -4.02
CA ALA A 113 -9.45 37.89 -3.39
C ALA A 113 -10.37 37.26 -2.34
N ALA A 114 -10.73 35.99 -2.55
CA ALA A 114 -11.48 35.18 -1.61
C ALA A 114 -10.54 34.30 -0.79
N LYS A 115 -10.47 34.55 0.51
CA LYS A 115 -9.81 33.71 1.50
C LYS A 115 -10.81 32.78 2.17
N ILE A 116 -10.54 31.50 2.13
CA ILE A 116 -11.43 30.43 2.58
C ILE A 116 -10.64 29.59 3.56
N LYS A 117 -11.07 29.58 4.82
CA LYS A 117 -10.46 28.74 5.85
C LYS A 117 -11.29 27.46 6.01
N ILE A 118 -10.65 26.32 5.85
CA ILE A 118 -11.32 25.01 5.82
C ILE A 118 -10.68 24.08 6.85
N LYS A 119 -11.51 23.38 7.62
CA LYS A 119 -11.08 22.45 8.66
C LYS A 119 -11.32 21.00 8.27
N GLY A 120 -10.29 20.16 8.39
CA GLY A 120 -10.41 18.71 8.30
C GLY A 120 -10.65 18.17 6.90
N VAL A 121 -10.24 18.91 5.87
CA VAL A 121 -10.61 18.63 4.47
C VAL A 121 -9.38 18.35 3.63
N PRO A 122 -9.26 17.11 3.12
CA PRO A 122 -8.29 16.78 2.11
C PRO A 122 -8.81 17.05 0.69
N SER A 123 -10.12 17.16 0.49
CA SER A 123 -10.74 17.38 -0.84
C SER A 123 -11.91 18.36 -0.81
N LEU A 124 -11.96 19.29 -1.77
CA LEU A 124 -12.92 20.38 -1.87
C LEU A 124 -13.30 20.61 -3.33
N ILE A 125 -14.58 20.86 -3.59
CA ILE A 125 -15.03 21.55 -4.79
C ILE A 125 -15.30 23.02 -4.49
N LEU A 126 -14.70 23.90 -5.26
CA LEU A 126 -14.91 25.34 -5.19
C LEU A 126 -15.48 25.81 -6.53
N THR A 127 -16.62 26.49 -6.51
CA THR A 127 -17.28 27.01 -7.70
C THR A 127 -17.30 28.53 -7.65
N LEU A 128 -16.72 29.17 -8.67
CA LEU A 128 -16.92 30.57 -8.99
C LEU A 128 -18.09 30.68 -9.97
N HIS A 129 -19.17 31.33 -9.54
CA HIS A 129 -20.45 31.40 -10.29
C HIS A 129 -20.55 32.65 -11.14
N GLU A 130 -21.25 32.56 -12.28
CA GLU A 130 -21.56 33.73 -13.11
C GLU A 130 -22.50 34.66 -12.36
N GLN A 131 -22.50 35.93 -12.74
CA GLN A 131 -23.43 36.91 -12.18
C GLN A 131 -24.92 36.61 -12.48
N LYS A 132 -25.23 35.73 -13.46
CA LYS A 132 -26.61 35.60 -14.00
C LYS A 132 -27.17 34.17 -14.08
N ASN A 133 -26.35 33.13 -14.19
CA ASN A 133 -26.79 31.75 -14.39
C ASN A 133 -25.89 30.77 -13.60
N SER A 134 -26.12 29.47 -13.77
CA SER A 134 -25.35 28.40 -13.14
C SER A 134 -23.99 28.12 -13.80
N ASP A 135 -23.59 28.92 -14.79
CA ASP A 135 -22.30 28.76 -15.43
C ASP A 135 -21.19 29.23 -14.50
N GLY A 136 -19.99 28.73 -14.73
CA GLY A 136 -18.89 29.06 -13.84
C GLY A 136 -17.62 28.30 -14.03
N ILE A 137 -16.65 28.66 -13.20
CA ILE A 137 -15.38 27.99 -13.07
C ILE A 137 -15.44 27.12 -11.82
N VAL A 138 -15.28 25.82 -12.00
CA VAL A 138 -15.23 24.84 -10.93
C VAL A 138 -13.78 24.42 -10.74
N LEU A 139 -13.22 24.77 -9.59
CA LEU A 139 -11.97 24.23 -9.11
C LEU A 139 -12.26 22.97 -8.31
N VAL A 140 -11.72 21.84 -8.78
CA VAL A 140 -11.78 20.57 -8.06
C VAL A 140 -10.43 20.33 -7.41
N LEU A 141 -10.41 20.36 -6.08
CA LEU A 141 -9.26 20.02 -5.26
C LEU A 141 -9.50 18.63 -4.67
N ARG A 142 -8.94 17.57 -5.25
CA ARG A 142 -9.02 16.24 -4.64
C ARG A 142 -7.66 15.87 -4.11
N GLY A 143 -7.54 15.82 -2.79
CA GLY A 143 -6.33 15.34 -2.14
C GLY A 143 -6.28 13.83 -1.96
N PHE A 144 -7.36 13.11 -2.25
CA PHE A 144 -7.33 11.66 -2.17
C PHE A 144 -7.33 11.05 -3.55
N PHE A 145 -6.31 10.20 -3.77
CA PHE A 145 -6.07 9.50 -5.02
C PHE A 145 -5.70 10.47 -6.14
N ASP A 146 -4.73 10.11 -6.98
CA ASP A 146 -4.26 10.91 -8.12
C ASP A 146 -5.33 11.00 -9.25
N ILE A 147 -6.61 11.15 -8.88
CA ILE A 147 -7.78 10.91 -9.73
C ILE A 147 -8.25 12.17 -10.44
N ASP A 148 -8.05 13.39 -9.91
CA ASP A 148 -8.25 14.65 -10.64
C ASP A 148 -8.07 15.87 -9.72
N TYR A 149 -7.04 16.69 -9.96
CA TYR A 149 -7.06 18.12 -9.63
C TYR A 149 -7.23 18.90 -10.93
N GLY A 150 -8.07 19.92 -10.94
CA GLY A 150 -8.15 20.77 -12.13
C GLY A 150 -9.19 21.86 -12.07
N ILE A 151 -9.08 22.76 -13.04
CA ILE A 151 -10.08 23.78 -13.30
C ILE A 151 -10.96 23.28 -14.43
N LYS A 152 -12.25 23.18 -14.14
CA LYS A 152 -13.31 22.90 -15.10
C LYS A 152 -14.12 24.16 -15.35
N LYS A 153 -14.64 24.27 -16.57
CA LYS A 153 -15.62 25.26 -16.96
C LYS A 153 -16.97 24.58 -17.11
N ILE A 154 -18.02 25.19 -16.58
CA ILE A 154 -19.40 24.76 -16.80
C ILE A 154 -20.11 25.85 -17.61
N VAL A 155 -20.63 25.49 -18.78
CA VAL A 155 -21.49 26.36 -19.62
C VAL A 155 -22.70 25.56 -20.07
N ASP A 156 -23.91 26.05 -19.80
CA ASP A 156 -25.18 25.37 -20.10
C ASP A 156 -25.22 23.92 -19.58
N GLY A 157 -24.61 23.68 -18.41
CA GLY A 157 -24.50 22.36 -17.78
C GLY A 157 -23.48 21.41 -18.41
N ARG A 158 -22.69 21.84 -19.39
CA ARG A 158 -21.59 21.05 -19.98
C ARG A 158 -20.25 21.39 -19.32
N GLU A 159 -19.55 20.36 -18.84
CA GLU A 159 -18.21 20.49 -18.28
C GLU A 159 -17.13 20.46 -19.37
N THR A 160 -16.22 21.43 -19.37
CA THR A 160 -14.99 21.43 -20.19
C THR A 160 -13.79 21.52 -19.26
N ILE A 161 -12.85 20.57 -19.35
CA ILE A 161 -11.62 20.58 -18.56
C ILE A 161 -10.68 21.64 -19.15
N LEU A 162 -10.24 22.59 -18.33
CA LEU A 162 -9.33 23.66 -18.74
C LEU A 162 -7.89 23.38 -18.33
N THR A 163 -7.70 22.83 -17.13
CA THR A 163 -6.42 22.36 -16.60
C THR A 163 -6.63 21.02 -15.90
N SER A 164 -5.61 20.16 -15.95
CA SER A 164 -5.56 18.89 -15.22
C SER A 164 -4.17 18.75 -14.62
N HIS A 165 -4.10 18.63 -13.29
CA HIS A 165 -2.87 18.35 -12.57
C HIS A 165 -3.09 17.20 -11.59
N THR A 166 -1.99 16.62 -11.12
CA THR A 166 -1.97 15.54 -10.12
C THR A 166 -1.58 16.02 -8.73
N ASP A 167 -0.93 17.19 -8.62
CA ASP A 167 -0.16 17.52 -7.42
C ASP A 167 -0.91 18.48 -6.49
N PHE A 168 -1.60 17.92 -5.51
CA PHE A 168 -2.27 18.67 -4.45
C PHE A 168 -1.46 18.63 -3.13
N ASP A 169 -1.15 19.80 -2.56
CA ASP A 169 -0.35 19.94 -1.34
C ASP A 169 -1.16 20.53 -0.17
N LEU A 170 -1.43 19.74 0.87
CA LEU A 170 -2.17 20.18 2.05
C LEU A 170 -1.45 21.21 2.94
N GLY A 171 -0.15 21.39 2.75
CA GLY A 171 0.76 22.07 3.66
C GLY A 171 1.23 21.18 4.82
N ILE A 172 2.42 21.49 5.34
CA ILE A 172 3.11 20.66 6.35
C ILE A 172 2.32 20.56 7.65
N ILE A 173 1.85 21.70 8.20
CA ILE A 173 1.16 21.73 9.50
C ILE A 173 -0.18 20.98 9.44
N PRO A 174 -1.08 21.24 8.46
CA PRO A 174 -2.31 20.48 8.32
C PRO A 174 -2.06 19.00 8.01
N GLY A 175 -1.08 18.69 7.16
CA GLY A 175 -0.70 17.31 6.83
C GLY A 175 -0.24 16.51 8.05
N LEU A 176 0.64 17.07 8.88
CA LEU A 176 1.08 16.44 10.14
C LEU A 176 -0.08 16.26 11.12
N ALA A 177 -0.92 17.29 11.27
CA ALA A 177 -2.07 17.25 12.16
C ALA A 177 -3.07 16.16 11.76
N LEU A 178 -3.39 16.05 10.47
CA LEU A 178 -4.32 15.04 9.94
C LEU A 178 -3.78 13.62 10.08
N ASN A 179 -2.50 13.39 9.74
CA ASN A 179 -1.86 12.08 9.95
C ASN A 179 -1.89 11.70 11.44
N ALA A 180 -1.51 12.61 12.34
CA ALA A 180 -1.54 12.35 13.77
C ALA A 180 -2.96 12.00 14.27
N LEU A 181 -3.97 12.76 13.85
CA LEU A 181 -5.37 12.49 14.22
C LEU A 181 -5.86 11.14 13.70
N LEU A 182 -5.47 10.75 12.48
CA LEU A 182 -5.82 9.47 11.89
C LEU A 182 -5.33 8.30 12.75
N PHE A 183 -4.14 8.39 13.33
CA PHE A 183 -3.63 7.36 14.25
C PHE A 183 -4.26 7.49 15.64
N LEU A 184 -4.43 8.72 16.15
CA LEU A 184 -4.96 8.98 17.50
C LEU A 184 -6.47 8.71 17.64
N GLN A 185 -7.23 8.61 16.55
CA GLN A 185 -8.68 8.39 16.60
C GLN A 185 -9.11 7.10 17.32
N SER A 186 -8.21 6.12 17.44
CA SER A 186 -8.50 4.87 18.17
C SER A 186 -8.47 5.05 19.69
N PHE A 187 -7.86 6.14 20.19
CA PHE A 187 -7.61 6.34 21.61
C PHE A 187 -8.88 6.39 22.49
N PRO A 188 -9.98 7.07 22.12
CA PRO A 188 -11.22 7.03 22.90
C PRO A 188 -11.77 5.60 23.08
N SER A 189 -11.68 4.78 22.03
CA SER A 189 -12.12 3.38 22.07
C SER A 189 -11.25 2.51 22.98
N VAL A 190 -9.97 2.85 23.14
CA VAL A 190 -9.05 2.16 24.05
C VAL A 190 -9.48 2.33 25.51
N LEU A 191 -9.83 3.57 25.89
CA LEU A 191 -10.31 3.85 27.25
C LEU A 191 -11.59 3.07 27.55
N LEU A 192 -12.52 3.03 26.58
CA LEU A 192 -13.74 2.24 26.69
C LEU A 192 -13.45 0.73 26.82
N LEU A 193 -12.55 0.18 26.00
CA LEU A 193 -12.18 -1.25 26.08
C LEU A 193 -11.60 -1.59 27.45
N ILE A 194 -10.70 -0.76 27.98
CA ILE A 194 -10.11 -0.96 29.30
C ILE A 194 -11.20 -0.91 30.37
N ALA A 195 -12.09 0.09 30.31
CA ALA A 195 -13.20 0.24 31.25
C ALA A 195 -14.15 -0.97 31.22
N LEU A 196 -14.55 -1.43 30.03
CA LEU A 196 -15.42 -2.61 29.85
C LEU A 196 -14.77 -3.89 30.41
N ASN A 197 -13.48 -4.11 30.14
CA ASN A 197 -12.77 -5.26 30.70
C ASN A 197 -12.73 -5.19 32.23
N LEU A 198 -12.51 -4.02 32.82
CA LEU A 198 -12.53 -3.84 34.27
C LEU A 198 -13.93 -4.06 34.85
N LEU A 199 -14.98 -3.47 34.25
CA LEU A 199 -16.36 -3.65 34.69
C LEU A 199 -16.78 -5.13 34.68
N LEU A 200 -16.55 -5.83 33.56
CA LEU A 200 -16.85 -7.26 33.44
C LEU A 200 -16.08 -8.12 34.45
N LEU A 201 -14.84 -7.76 34.78
CA LEU A 201 -14.07 -8.44 35.82
C LEU A 201 -14.73 -8.33 37.20
N PHE A 202 -15.30 -7.16 37.54
CA PHE A 202 -15.97 -6.93 38.81
C PHE A 202 -17.39 -7.53 38.84
N SER A 203 -18.10 -7.55 37.71
CA SER A 203 -19.47 -8.09 37.62
C SER A 203 -19.53 -9.62 37.66
N ILE A 204 -18.48 -10.34 37.22
CA ILE A 204 -18.49 -11.81 37.21
C ILE A 204 -18.09 -12.35 38.60
N PRO A 205 -18.95 -13.13 39.29
CA PRO A 205 -18.65 -13.65 40.62
C PRO A 205 -17.40 -14.54 40.62
N LYS A 206 -16.61 -14.50 41.72
CA LYS A 206 -15.34 -15.24 41.88
C LYS A 206 -15.43 -16.76 41.72
N LYS A 207 -16.63 -17.34 41.75
CA LYS A 207 -16.84 -18.79 41.84
C LYS A 207 -16.78 -19.57 40.52
N ILE A 208 -16.63 -18.93 39.35
CA ILE A 208 -16.57 -19.67 38.08
C ILE A 208 -15.11 -20.04 37.74
N LYS A 209 -14.65 -21.18 38.24
CA LYS A 209 -13.44 -21.86 37.75
C LYS A 209 -13.86 -22.96 36.77
N ILE A 210 -14.06 -22.61 35.50
CA ILE A 210 -14.12 -23.61 34.43
C ILE A 210 -12.70 -23.76 33.90
N GLU A 211 -11.91 -24.61 34.55
CA GLU A 211 -10.65 -25.09 33.99
C GLU A 211 -10.83 -26.55 33.57
N LEU A 212 -10.93 -26.76 32.25
CA LEU A 212 -10.72 -28.08 31.67
C LEU A 212 -9.26 -28.46 31.92
N SER A 213 -9.05 -29.39 32.85
CA SER A 213 -7.76 -29.94 33.23
C SER A 213 -7.21 -30.83 32.11
N LEU A 214 -6.69 -30.23 31.05
CA LEU A 214 -5.98 -30.93 29.99
C LEU A 214 -4.49 -31.10 30.36
N SER A 215 -3.92 -32.26 30.05
CA SER A 215 -2.48 -32.48 30.17
C SER A 215 -1.70 -31.54 29.25
N ASP A 216 -0.47 -31.18 29.61
CA ASP A 216 0.37 -30.29 28.79
C ASP A 216 0.76 -30.91 27.44
N LYS A 217 0.84 -32.25 27.38
CA LYS A 217 1.00 -33.00 26.13
C LYS A 217 -0.22 -32.78 25.23
N THR A 218 -1.44 -32.95 25.75
CA THR A 218 -2.69 -32.71 25.01
C THR A 218 -2.77 -31.26 24.52
N LYS A 219 -2.45 -30.27 25.37
CA LYS A 219 -2.40 -28.85 24.96
C LYS A 219 -1.39 -28.59 23.84
N LYS A 220 -0.24 -29.28 23.84
CA LYS A 220 0.78 -29.16 22.79
C LYS A 220 0.27 -29.76 21.48
N VAL A 221 -0.36 -30.94 21.52
CA VAL A 221 -0.96 -31.57 20.33
C VAL A 221 -2.06 -30.70 19.74
N ILE A 222 -2.98 -30.20 20.55
CA ILE A 222 -4.04 -29.28 20.10
C ILE A 222 -3.43 -28.02 19.47
N TYR A 223 -2.42 -27.43 20.10
CA TYR A 223 -1.74 -26.26 19.55
C TYR A 223 -1.12 -26.54 18.17
N LEU A 224 -0.37 -27.63 18.04
CA LEU A 224 0.24 -28.01 16.77
C LEU A 224 -0.83 -28.27 15.71
N PHE A 225 -1.89 -29.01 16.05
CA PHE A 225 -3.01 -29.26 15.15
C PHE A 225 -3.66 -27.95 14.66
N LEU A 226 -3.97 -27.02 15.56
CA LEU A 226 -4.58 -25.74 15.19
C LEU A 226 -3.66 -24.87 14.33
N VAL A 227 -2.37 -24.83 14.65
CA VAL A 227 -1.38 -24.10 13.85
C VAL A 227 -1.26 -24.71 12.45
N THR A 228 -1.14 -26.05 12.36
CA THR A 228 -1.08 -26.75 11.07
C THR A 228 -2.35 -26.52 10.26
N LEU A 229 -3.53 -26.57 10.89
CA LEU A 229 -4.80 -26.28 10.25
C LEU A 229 -4.83 -24.85 9.70
N LEU A 230 -4.46 -23.84 10.49
CA LEU A 230 -4.43 -22.45 10.05
C LEU A 230 -3.45 -22.22 8.89
N ILE A 231 -2.27 -22.84 8.94
CA ILE A 231 -1.26 -22.77 7.87
C ILE A 231 -1.79 -23.44 6.60
N ALA A 232 -2.36 -24.64 6.70
CA ALA A 232 -2.94 -25.36 5.57
C ALA A 232 -4.11 -24.59 4.95
N THR A 233 -5.02 -24.05 5.77
CA THR A 233 -6.11 -23.19 5.32
C THR A 233 -5.60 -21.94 4.63
N SER A 234 -4.55 -21.31 5.16
CA SER A 234 -3.93 -20.15 4.49
C SER A 234 -3.39 -20.51 3.12
N PHE A 235 -2.66 -21.62 3.00
CA PHE A 235 -2.11 -22.04 1.72
C PHE A 235 -3.21 -22.32 0.71
N MET A 236 -4.23 -23.09 1.09
CA MET A 236 -5.36 -23.43 0.23
C MET A 236 -6.15 -22.19 -0.19
N LEU A 237 -6.38 -21.25 0.73
CA LEU A 237 -7.07 -20.00 0.44
C LEU A 237 -6.28 -19.12 -0.53
N LEU A 238 -4.98 -18.90 -0.28
CA LEU A 238 -4.13 -18.10 -1.16
C LEU A 238 -3.97 -18.74 -2.54
N LEU A 239 -3.89 -20.07 -2.60
CA LEU A 239 -3.85 -20.81 -3.84
C LEU A 239 -5.16 -20.67 -4.63
N PHE A 240 -6.31 -20.77 -3.94
CA PHE A 240 -7.63 -20.51 -4.53
C PHE A 240 -7.71 -19.08 -5.09
N ILE A 241 -7.31 -18.08 -4.31
CA ILE A 241 -7.30 -16.68 -4.76
C ILE A 241 -6.40 -16.53 -5.99
N ASN A 242 -5.20 -17.11 -5.99
CA ASN A 242 -4.29 -17.02 -7.11
C ASN A 242 -4.86 -17.66 -8.39
N LEU A 243 -5.39 -18.88 -8.32
CA LEU A 243 -5.84 -19.63 -9.50
C LEU A 243 -7.23 -19.22 -9.99
N GLU A 244 -8.18 -18.99 -9.08
CA GLU A 244 -9.60 -18.80 -9.44
C GLU A 244 -10.00 -17.34 -9.58
N LEU A 245 -9.29 -16.44 -8.90
CA LEU A 245 -9.59 -15.01 -8.90
C LEU A 245 -8.52 -14.26 -9.72
N LEU A 246 -7.24 -14.52 -9.46
CA LEU A 246 -6.12 -13.93 -10.21
C LEU A 246 -5.66 -14.80 -11.39
N GLU A 247 -6.42 -15.83 -11.76
CA GLU A 247 -6.24 -16.65 -12.97
C GLU A 247 -4.82 -17.23 -13.20
N GLY A 248 -3.97 -17.29 -12.16
CA GLY A 248 -2.58 -17.71 -12.27
C GLY A 248 -1.68 -16.76 -13.08
N VAL A 249 -2.11 -15.52 -13.34
CA VAL A 249 -1.37 -14.54 -14.17
C VAL A 249 -1.04 -13.25 -13.41
N PRO A 250 0.07 -12.56 -13.76
CA PRO A 250 0.36 -11.23 -13.22
C PRO A 250 -0.66 -10.20 -13.72
N HIS A 251 -1.26 -9.44 -12.80
CA HIS A 251 -2.36 -8.49 -13.09
C HIS A 251 -1.93 -7.00 -13.04
N VAL A 252 -0.68 -6.75 -12.62
CA VAL A 252 -0.12 -5.40 -12.46
C VAL A 252 1.19 -5.28 -13.27
N PRO A 253 1.50 -4.13 -13.89
CA PRO A 253 2.73 -3.96 -14.70
C PRO A 253 4.02 -4.43 -14.01
N ASP A 254 4.25 -4.03 -12.77
CA ASP A 254 5.40 -4.48 -11.96
C ASP A 254 5.50 -6.01 -11.91
N SER A 255 4.38 -6.70 -11.65
CA SER A 255 4.33 -8.17 -11.56
C SER A 255 4.65 -8.87 -12.88
N ILE A 256 4.31 -8.24 -14.00
CA ILE A 256 4.68 -8.72 -15.34
C ILE A 256 6.19 -8.60 -15.55
N ILE A 257 6.77 -7.46 -15.17
CA ILE A 257 8.20 -7.20 -15.28
C ILE A 257 9.00 -8.17 -14.39
N TYR A 258 8.56 -8.40 -13.15
CA TYR A 258 9.18 -9.40 -12.26
C TYR A 258 9.16 -10.81 -12.89
N MET A 259 8.04 -11.19 -13.51
CA MET A 259 7.91 -12.48 -14.20
C MET A 259 8.85 -12.59 -15.41
N MET A 260 8.99 -11.53 -16.20
CA MET A 260 9.93 -11.51 -17.32
C MET A 260 11.38 -11.66 -16.86
N GLN A 261 11.78 -10.93 -15.81
CA GLN A 261 13.10 -11.09 -15.21
C GLN A 261 13.32 -12.48 -14.62
N ALA A 262 12.29 -13.08 -14.00
CA ALA A 262 12.34 -14.45 -13.50
C ALA A 262 12.57 -15.47 -14.63
N LYS A 263 11.97 -15.26 -15.81
CA LYS A 263 12.23 -16.07 -17.02
C LYS A 263 13.65 -15.94 -17.55
N ILE A 264 14.27 -14.77 -17.40
CA ILE A 264 15.68 -14.55 -17.75
C ILE A 264 16.57 -15.34 -16.77
N PHE A 265 16.32 -15.21 -15.46
CA PHE A 265 17.05 -15.94 -14.41
C PHE A 265 16.90 -17.45 -14.52
N ALA A 266 15.70 -17.95 -14.86
CA ALA A 266 15.46 -19.38 -15.08
C ALA A 266 16.32 -20.00 -16.20
N ARG A 267 16.88 -19.17 -17.10
CA ARG A 267 17.83 -19.57 -18.15
C ARG A 267 19.30 -19.45 -17.74
N GLY A 268 19.59 -19.09 -16.49
CA GLY A 268 20.95 -18.84 -16.00
C GLY A 268 21.57 -17.54 -16.53
N LYS A 269 20.77 -16.61 -17.07
CA LYS A 269 21.24 -15.30 -17.55
C LYS A 269 20.87 -14.20 -16.57
N ILE A 270 21.62 -13.08 -16.57
CA ILE A 270 21.31 -11.87 -15.78
C ILE A 270 20.39 -10.92 -16.58
N PHE A 271 20.63 -10.82 -17.88
CA PHE A 271 19.86 -10.06 -18.85
C PHE A 271 19.65 -10.91 -20.12
N ALA A 272 18.67 -10.55 -20.94
CA ALA A 272 18.50 -11.11 -22.28
C ALA A 272 19.12 -10.18 -23.34
N SER A 273 19.45 -10.70 -24.51
CA SER A 273 19.94 -9.89 -25.65
C SER A 273 19.25 -10.36 -26.92
N PRO A 274 17.91 -10.17 -27.03
CA PRO A 274 17.16 -10.68 -28.16
C PRO A 274 17.51 -9.89 -29.43
N GLU A 275 18.02 -10.58 -30.45
CA GLU A 275 18.46 -9.96 -31.71
C GLU A 275 17.35 -9.17 -32.41
N ILE A 276 16.10 -9.64 -32.27
CA ILE A 276 14.90 -9.00 -32.81
C ILE A 276 14.74 -7.54 -32.35
N PHE A 277 15.28 -7.17 -31.19
CA PHE A 277 15.18 -5.80 -30.67
C PHE A 277 16.02 -4.79 -31.44
N LYS A 278 17.05 -5.22 -32.17
CA LYS A 278 17.88 -4.31 -32.97
C LYS A 278 17.08 -3.59 -34.06
N SER A 279 16.02 -4.23 -34.57
CA SER A 279 15.21 -3.68 -35.66
C SER A 279 13.72 -3.53 -35.33
N TYR A 280 13.22 -4.22 -34.30
CA TYR A 280 11.79 -4.33 -34.05
C TYR A 280 11.38 -4.07 -32.58
N TYR A 281 12.19 -3.36 -31.81
CA TYR A 281 11.89 -3.09 -30.39
C TYR A 281 10.50 -2.47 -30.18
N GLN A 282 10.03 -1.59 -31.10
CA GLN A 282 8.72 -0.95 -30.97
C GLN A 282 7.52 -1.91 -30.91
N PHE A 283 7.69 -3.15 -31.37
CA PHE A 283 6.64 -4.17 -31.33
C PHE A 283 6.58 -4.93 -30.01
N PHE A 284 7.64 -4.86 -29.19
CA PHE A 284 7.79 -5.68 -27.97
C PHE A 284 7.93 -4.85 -26.70
N ASP A 285 7.79 -3.53 -26.84
CA ASP A 285 7.89 -2.57 -25.76
C ASP A 285 6.56 -2.39 -24.99
N SER A 286 5.67 -3.39 -25.04
CA SER A 286 4.49 -3.49 -24.14
C SER A 286 4.88 -3.49 -22.66
N LEU A 287 6.14 -3.79 -22.37
CA LEU A 287 6.73 -3.77 -21.03
C LEU A 287 7.45 -2.44 -20.71
N ARG A 288 7.13 -1.37 -21.45
CA ARG A 288 7.53 0.01 -21.15
C ARG A 288 7.17 0.35 -19.70
N GLY A 289 8.02 1.12 -19.03
CA GLY A 289 7.86 1.51 -17.61
C GLY A 289 8.59 0.61 -16.59
N GLY A 290 9.24 -0.48 -17.03
CA GLY A 290 10.20 -1.16 -16.14
C GLY A 290 10.96 -2.36 -16.68
N MET A 291 10.74 -2.80 -17.91
CA MET A 291 11.79 -3.48 -18.68
C MET A 291 12.59 -2.43 -19.47
N LEU A 292 13.92 -2.49 -19.36
CA LEU A 292 14.87 -1.56 -19.94
C LEU A 292 15.67 -2.26 -21.04
N TYR A 293 15.93 -1.56 -22.14
CA TYR A 293 16.82 -2.01 -23.20
C TYR A 293 17.99 -1.04 -23.36
N LEU A 294 19.17 -1.44 -22.88
CA LEU A 294 20.39 -0.62 -22.84
C LEU A 294 21.58 -1.44 -23.32
N ASN A 295 22.38 -0.92 -24.26
CA ASN A 295 23.60 -1.57 -24.76
C ASN A 295 23.38 -3.04 -25.19
N GLU A 296 22.30 -3.29 -25.94
CA GLU A 296 21.87 -4.64 -26.36
C GLU A 296 21.47 -5.59 -25.22
N LYS A 297 21.29 -5.07 -24.00
CA LYS A 297 20.82 -5.83 -22.83
C LYS A 297 19.38 -5.44 -22.52
N TRP A 298 18.54 -6.45 -22.38
CA TRP A 298 17.16 -6.34 -21.97
C TRP A 298 16.98 -6.93 -20.57
N PHE A 299 16.54 -6.10 -19.63
CA PHE A 299 16.49 -6.46 -18.21
C PHE A 299 15.46 -5.61 -17.46
N SER A 300 15.07 -6.06 -16.28
CA SER A 300 14.17 -5.32 -15.40
C SER A 300 14.88 -4.21 -14.63
N GLN A 301 14.19 -3.10 -14.41
CA GLN A 301 14.60 -2.04 -13.48
C GLN A 301 14.67 -2.50 -12.01
N TYR A 302 14.01 -3.62 -11.68
CA TYR A 302 13.88 -4.06 -10.31
C TYR A 302 15.11 -4.83 -9.81
N PRO A 303 15.41 -4.76 -8.50
CA PRO A 303 16.38 -5.62 -7.84
C PRO A 303 16.10 -7.11 -8.03
N PHE A 304 17.16 -7.94 -7.95
CA PHE A 304 17.09 -9.36 -8.31
C PHE A 304 16.34 -10.26 -7.31
N GLY A 305 16.12 -9.83 -6.06
CA GLY A 305 15.68 -10.68 -4.95
C GLY A 305 14.33 -11.35 -5.17
N HIS A 306 13.29 -10.58 -5.55
CA HIS A 306 11.98 -11.15 -5.82
C HIS A 306 11.92 -11.98 -7.13
N PRO A 307 12.44 -11.49 -8.28
CA PRO A 307 12.52 -12.30 -9.49
C PRO A 307 13.28 -13.62 -9.30
N LEU A 308 14.30 -13.66 -8.43
CA LEU A 308 15.04 -14.89 -8.13
C LEU A 308 14.17 -15.96 -7.46
N ILE A 309 13.26 -15.58 -6.55
CA ILE A 309 12.30 -16.53 -5.97
C ILE A 309 11.32 -17.00 -7.04
N LEU A 310 10.77 -16.09 -7.83
CA LEU A 310 9.84 -16.44 -8.91
C LEU A 310 10.48 -17.38 -9.93
N ALA A 311 11.79 -17.23 -10.21
CA ALA A 311 12.52 -18.07 -11.14
C ALA A 311 12.47 -19.56 -10.75
N ILE A 312 12.41 -19.89 -9.46
CA ILE A 312 12.23 -21.27 -8.98
C ILE A 312 10.92 -21.84 -9.54
N GLY A 313 9.83 -21.07 -9.46
CA GLY A 313 8.53 -21.48 -10.01
C GLY A 313 8.54 -21.57 -11.53
N VAL A 314 9.26 -20.68 -12.22
CA VAL A 314 9.42 -20.74 -13.68
C VAL A 314 10.16 -22.01 -14.10
N ILE A 315 11.26 -22.37 -13.41
CA ILE A 315 12.01 -23.62 -13.68
C ILE A 315 11.12 -24.86 -13.49
N LEU A 316 10.24 -24.84 -12.48
CA LEU A 316 9.30 -25.91 -12.20
C LEU A 316 8.05 -25.90 -13.10
N GLY A 317 7.88 -24.89 -13.97
CA GLY A 317 6.67 -24.70 -14.78
C GLY A 317 5.42 -24.29 -14.00
N MET A 318 5.58 -23.91 -12.72
CA MET A 318 4.50 -23.56 -11.79
C MET A 318 4.75 -22.20 -11.10
N PRO A 319 4.95 -21.10 -11.85
CA PRO A 319 5.25 -19.79 -11.24
C PRO A 319 4.13 -19.28 -10.32
N TRP A 320 2.87 -19.62 -10.62
CA TRP A 320 1.68 -19.29 -9.83
C TRP A 320 1.66 -19.89 -8.42
N LEU A 321 2.47 -20.92 -8.17
CA LEU A 321 2.56 -21.57 -6.86
C LEU A 321 3.44 -20.78 -5.87
N ILE A 322 4.36 -19.94 -6.39
CA ILE A 322 5.37 -19.26 -5.57
C ILE A 322 4.75 -18.26 -4.59
N PRO A 323 3.84 -17.34 -4.98
CA PRO A 323 3.30 -16.38 -4.03
C PRO A 323 2.56 -17.04 -2.84
N PRO A 324 1.65 -18.02 -3.05
CA PRO A 324 1.02 -18.73 -1.93
C PRO A 324 2.02 -19.45 -1.01
N ILE A 325 3.08 -20.08 -1.56
CA ILE A 325 4.12 -20.73 -0.75
C ILE A 325 4.87 -19.72 0.12
N VAL A 326 5.33 -18.62 -0.46
CA VAL A 326 6.12 -17.60 0.25
C VAL A 326 5.31 -16.94 1.36
N SER A 327 4.05 -16.63 1.09
CA SER A 327 3.13 -16.05 2.06
C SER A 327 2.80 -17.04 3.19
N THR A 328 2.61 -18.32 2.86
CA THR A 328 2.42 -19.38 3.87
C THR A 328 3.68 -19.59 4.72
N ALA A 329 4.86 -19.56 4.12
CA ALA A 329 6.14 -19.63 4.84
C ALA A 329 6.31 -18.44 5.80
N THR A 330 5.79 -17.26 5.44
CA THR A 330 5.73 -16.10 6.32
C THR A 330 4.90 -16.38 7.58
N LEU A 331 3.73 -17.02 7.47
CA LEU A 331 2.92 -17.43 8.63
C LEU A 331 3.66 -18.41 9.54
N ILE A 332 4.47 -19.32 8.99
CA ILE A 332 5.30 -20.23 9.79
C ILE A 332 6.30 -19.42 10.62
N LEU A 333 7.02 -18.48 10.00
CA LEU A 333 7.97 -17.62 10.73
C LEU A 333 7.28 -16.73 11.76
N LEU A 334 6.11 -16.18 11.44
CA LEU A 334 5.27 -15.43 12.39
C LEU A 334 4.83 -16.29 13.57
N THR A 335 4.46 -17.55 13.33
CA THR A 335 4.12 -18.52 14.39
C THR A 335 5.29 -18.68 15.37
N LEU A 336 6.49 -18.91 14.84
CA LEU A 336 7.70 -19.08 15.64
C LEU A 336 8.05 -17.81 16.42
N LEU A 337 7.95 -16.65 15.75
CA LEU A 337 8.20 -15.35 16.35
C LEU A 337 7.21 -15.07 17.48
N PHE A 338 5.90 -15.05 17.21
CA PHE A 338 4.87 -14.72 18.20
C PHE A 338 4.85 -15.70 19.37
N ASN A 339 5.03 -17.00 19.13
CA ASN A 339 5.06 -17.99 20.21
C ASN A 339 6.23 -17.76 21.17
N SER A 340 7.37 -17.27 20.66
CA SER A 340 8.53 -16.95 21.49
C SER A 340 8.32 -15.76 22.44
N PHE A 341 7.36 -14.87 22.14
CA PHE A 341 7.07 -13.66 22.93
C PHE A 341 5.78 -13.76 23.76
N PHE A 342 4.74 -14.37 23.21
CA PHE A 342 3.38 -14.31 23.75
C PHE A 342 2.80 -15.67 24.13
N GLY A 343 3.45 -16.76 23.71
CA GLY A 343 2.98 -18.13 23.93
C GLY A 343 1.81 -18.55 23.03
N ARG A 344 1.37 -19.80 23.22
CA ARG A 344 0.49 -20.54 22.28
C ARG A 344 -0.85 -19.85 22.00
N LYS A 345 -1.55 -19.38 23.04
CA LYS A 345 -2.91 -18.82 22.92
C LYS A 345 -2.95 -17.56 22.06
N ILE A 346 -2.09 -16.60 22.38
CA ILE A 346 -1.99 -15.33 21.63
C ILE A 346 -1.48 -15.59 20.22
N THR A 347 -0.56 -16.55 20.04
CA THR A 347 -0.07 -16.93 18.71
C THR A 347 -1.20 -17.42 17.80
N ILE A 348 -2.03 -18.36 18.24
CA ILE A 348 -3.17 -18.84 17.44
C ILE A 348 -4.09 -17.68 17.05
N LEU A 349 -4.38 -16.78 17.99
CA LEU A 349 -5.24 -15.63 17.75
C LEU A 349 -4.64 -14.66 16.71
N LEU A 350 -3.33 -14.38 16.78
CA LEU A 350 -2.66 -13.53 15.79
C LEU A 350 -2.60 -14.19 14.41
N LEU A 351 -2.40 -15.51 14.33
CA LEU A 351 -2.45 -16.24 13.06
C LEU A 351 -3.86 -16.21 12.46
N PHE A 352 -4.89 -16.34 13.28
CA PHE A 352 -6.28 -16.21 12.84
C PHE A 352 -6.57 -14.81 12.27
N ILE A 353 -6.12 -13.74 12.94
CA ILE A 353 -6.25 -12.36 12.43
C ILE A 353 -5.49 -12.19 11.12
N THR A 354 -4.28 -12.76 11.01
CA THR A 354 -3.44 -12.69 9.80
C THR A 354 -4.11 -13.42 8.64
N LEU A 355 -4.63 -14.62 8.87
CA LEU A 355 -5.33 -15.42 7.86
C LEU A 355 -6.53 -14.67 7.28
N LEU A 356 -7.31 -13.99 8.12
CA LEU A 356 -8.50 -13.26 7.68
C LEU A 356 -8.21 -11.88 7.07
N SER A 357 -7.01 -11.33 7.25
CA SER A 357 -6.62 -10.01 6.77
C SER A 357 -6.82 -9.85 5.25
N PRO A 358 -7.67 -8.91 4.78
CA PRO A 358 -7.82 -8.61 3.34
C PRO A 358 -6.50 -8.19 2.69
N LEU A 359 -5.71 -7.41 3.42
CA LEU A 359 -4.38 -6.98 3.00
C LEU A 359 -3.44 -8.18 2.82
N PHE A 360 -3.43 -9.13 3.77
CA PHE A 360 -2.65 -10.36 3.68
C PHE A 360 -3.08 -11.25 2.53
N GLN A 361 -4.39 -11.44 2.34
CA GLN A 361 -4.93 -12.29 1.27
C GLN A 361 -4.65 -11.71 -0.12
N SER A 362 -4.94 -10.41 -0.31
CA SER A 362 -4.77 -9.73 -1.60
C SER A 362 -3.30 -9.69 -2.04
N ASN A 363 -2.38 -9.37 -1.11
CA ASN A 363 -0.94 -9.27 -1.41
C ASN A 363 -0.21 -10.61 -1.32
N GLY A 364 -0.77 -11.58 -0.59
CA GLY A 364 -0.15 -12.89 -0.39
C GLY A 364 -0.35 -13.85 -1.56
N ALA A 365 -1.37 -13.62 -2.38
CA ALA A 365 -1.69 -14.46 -3.53
C ALA A 365 -1.18 -13.91 -4.87
N ASN A 366 -0.73 -12.66 -4.95
CA ASN A 366 -0.36 -12.03 -6.22
C ASN A 366 1.15 -12.10 -6.52
N PHE A 367 1.54 -11.78 -7.75
CA PHE A 367 2.92 -11.85 -8.24
C PHE A 367 3.78 -10.60 -7.91
N MET A 368 3.36 -9.76 -6.97
CA MET A 368 4.13 -8.58 -6.56
C MET A 368 5.24 -8.93 -5.56
N SER A 369 6.24 -8.06 -5.47
CA SER A 369 7.39 -8.24 -4.57
C SER A 369 7.07 -8.18 -3.08
N HIS A 370 5.90 -7.64 -2.71
CA HIS A 370 5.46 -7.45 -1.32
C HIS A 370 5.41 -8.73 -0.50
N GLY A 371 4.93 -9.85 -1.07
CA GLY A 371 4.90 -11.15 -0.39
C GLY A 371 6.32 -11.65 -0.03
N SER A 372 7.26 -11.53 -0.97
CA SER A 372 8.67 -11.90 -0.75
C SER A 372 9.37 -10.96 0.22
N ALA A 373 9.11 -9.65 0.11
CA ALA A 373 9.61 -8.64 1.02
C ALA A 373 9.17 -8.91 2.47
N LEU A 374 7.89 -9.23 2.67
CA LEU A 374 7.36 -9.57 3.97
C LEU A 374 7.99 -10.86 4.53
N PHE A 375 8.11 -11.91 3.71
CA PHE A 375 8.80 -13.14 4.11
C PHE A 375 10.23 -12.87 4.59
N PHE A 376 10.99 -12.11 3.80
CA PHE A 376 12.38 -11.83 4.12
C PHE A 376 12.54 -10.94 5.36
N SER A 377 11.70 -9.91 5.50
CA SER A 377 11.70 -9.04 6.67
C SER A 377 11.34 -9.80 7.97
N VAL A 378 10.33 -10.68 7.94
CA VAL A 378 9.98 -11.52 9.10
C VAL A 378 11.11 -12.51 9.41
N GLY A 379 11.74 -13.10 8.40
CA GLY A 379 12.92 -13.95 8.57
C GLY A 379 14.07 -13.21 9.24
N PHE A 380 14.39 -12.00 8.76
CA PHE A 380 15.38 -11.12 9.37
C PHE A 380 15.08 -10.88 10.85
N VAL A 381 13.85 -10.46 11.18
CA VAL A 381 13.42 -10.16 12.55
C VAL A 381 13.46 -11.40 13.45
N PHE A 382 13.02 -12.55 12.95
CA PHE A 382 13.03 -13.80 13.70
C PHE A 382 14.46 -14.21 14.10
N PHE A 383 15.39 -14.26 13.14
CA PHE A 383 16.78 -14.62 13.41
C PHE A 383 17.54 -13.53 14.18
N PHE A 384 17.15 -12.26 14.02
CA PHE A 384 17.66 -11.15 14.83
C PHE A 384 17.37 -11.39 16.32
N PHE A 385 16.13 -11.68 16.69
CA PHE A 385 15.78 -11.96 18.08
C PHE A 385 16.37 -13.27 18.60
N ARG A 386 16.57 -14.27 17.75
CA ARG A 386 17.31 -15.48 18.13
C ARG A 386 18.77 -15.17 18.48
N THR A 387 19.42 -14.27 17.76
CA THR A 387 20.78 -13.80 18.08
C THR A 387 20.87 -13.19 19.47
N LEU A 388 19.82 -12.49 19.91
CA LEU A 388 19.74 -11.89 21.24
C LEU A 388 19.51 -12.93 22.35
N LYS A 389 18.83 -14.03 22.02
CA LYS A 389 18.37 -15.03 22.98
C LYS A 389 19.33 -16.22 23.11
N TYR A 390 19.91 -16.66 22.00
CA TYR A 390 20.72 -17.87 21.90
C TYR A 390 22.16 -17.56 21.51
N ASN A 391 23.09 -18.42 21.94
CA ASN A 391 24.51 -18.23 21.70
C ASN A 391 24.98 -18.72 20.31
N SER A 392 24.09 -18.85 19.32
CA SER A 392 24.41 -19.42 18.01
C SER A 392 25.10 -18.41 17.08
N PRO A 393 26.20 -18.78 16.40
CA PRO A 393 26.82 -17.95 15.37
C PRO A 393 26.05 -17.98 14.04
N LEU A 394 25.17 -18.97 13.83
CA LEU A 394 24.38 -19.09 12.60
C LEU A 394 23.22 -18.08 12.57
N ASP A 395 22.61 -17.77 13.72
CA ASP A 395 21.48 -16.85 13.81
C ASP A 395 21.79 -15.43 13.26
N PRO A 396 22.92 -14.76 13.59
CA PRO A 396 23.24 -13.45 13.00
C PRO A 396 23.51 -13.52 11.50
N PHE A 397 24.13 -14.59 11.01
CA PHE A 397 24.35 -14.82 9.58
C PHE A 397 23.03 -15.01 8.84
N LEU A 398 22.13 -15.85 9.35
CA LEU A 398 20.80 -16.02 8.75
C LEU A 398 20.01 -14.72 8.79
N SER A 399 20.07 -13.96 9.90
CA SER A 399 19.44 -12.65 10.01
C SER A 399 19.94 -11.70 8.92
N SER A 400 21.26 -11.60 8.70
CA SER A 400 21.82 -10.73 7.65
C SER A 400 21.60 -11.27 6.23
N LEU A 401 21.51 -12.59 6.03
CA LEU A 401 21.11 -13.19 4.75
C LEU A 401 19.67 -12.81 4.38
N PHE A 402 18.74 -12.96 5.32
CA PHE A 402 17.34 -12.54 5.13
C PHE A 402 17.24 -11.03 4.89
N PHE A 403 18.00 -10.23 5.64
CA PHE A 403 18.05 -8.79 5.41
C PHE A 403 18.63 -8.43 4.03
N GLY A 404 19.69 -9.12 3.58
CA GLY A 404 20.31 -8.89 2.27
C GLY A 404 19.39 -9.23 1.10
N LEU A 405 18.60 -10.31 1.22
CA LEU A 405 17.56 -10.64 0.25
C LEU A 405 16.40 -9.64 0.29
N PHE A 406 16.03 -9.17 1.48
CA PHE A 406 15.02 -8.12 1.63
C PHE A 406 15.48 -6.80 0.99
N PHE A 407 16.73 -6.39 1.22
CA PHE A 407 17.36 -5.24 0.57
C PHE A 407 17.34 -5.35 -0.95
N ASN A 408 17.69 -6.51 -1.49
CA ASN A 408 17.62 -6.81 -2.91
C ASN A 408 16.20 -7.11 -3.41
N THR A 409 15.17 -6.86 -2.62
CA THR A 409 13.76 -6.98 -3.04
C THR A 409 13.06 -5.62 -2.97
N ARG A 410 13.24 -4.89 -1.85
CA ARG A 410 12.68 -3.55 -1.62
C ARG A 410 13.67 -2.70 -0.82
N ILE A 411 14.55 -2.00 -1.55
CA ILE A 411 15.69 -1.23 -1.00
C ILE A 411 15.22 -0.21 0.05
N LEU A 412 14.22 0.61 -0.28
CA LEU A 412 13.73 1.69 0.60
C LEU A 412 13.20 1.16 1.94
N THR A 413 12.36 0.12 1.90
CA THR A 413 11.78 -0.50 3.11
C THR A 413 12.83 -1.24 3.93
N ALA A 414 13.84 -1.84 3.28
CA ALA A 414 14.97 -2.46 3.97
C ALA A 414 15.80 -1.43 4.75
N PHE A 415 16.11 -0.28 4.15
CA PHE A 415 16.78 0.81 4.86
C PHE A 415 15.96 1.33 6.04
N ALA A 416 14.64 1.48 5.85
CA ALA A 416 13.74 1.90 6.92
C ALA A 416 13.77 0.95 8.12
N LEU A 417 13.86 -0.37 7.90
CA LEU A 417 13.99 -1.34 8.99
C LEU A 417 15.40 -1.44 9.58
N PHE A 418 16.44 -1.18 8.78
CA PHE A 418 17.82 -1.24 9.24
C PHE A 418 18.09 -0.30 10.41
N VAL A 419 17.58 0.94 10.36
CA VAL A 419 17.84 1.99 11.36
C VAL A 419 17.37 1.58 12.77
N PRO A 420 16.07 1.31 13.03
CA PRO A 420 15.59 0.99 14.37
C PRO A 420 16.17 -0.31 14.91
N PHE A 421 16.38 -1.32 14.07
CA PHE A 421 16.98 -2.60 14.50
C PHE A 421 18.47 -2.47 14.82
N SER A 422 19.22 -1.67 14.06
CA SER A 422 20.64 -1.40 14.36
C SER A 422 20.80 -0.65 15.67
N LEU A 423 19.99 0.40 15.89
CA LEU A 423 19.97 1.12 17.16
C LEU A 423 19.62 0.19 18.33
N TYR A 424 18.60 -0.64 18.16
CA TYR A 424 18.22 -1.62 19.17
C TYR A 424 19.34 -2.63 19.46
N ALA A 425 20.02 -3.12 18.42
CA ALA A 425 21.14 -4.04 18.54
C ALA A 425 22.28 -3.41 19.35
N ILE A 426 22.71 -2.19 19.00
CA ILE A 426 23.79 -1.46 19.68
C ILE A 426 23.47 -1.25 21.18
N LEU A 427 22.21 -0.96 21.49
CA LEU A 427 21.75 -0.66 22.85
C LEU A 427 21.48 -1.90 23.71
N ASN A 428 21.21 -3.07 23.11
CA ASN A 428 20.72 -4.25 23.84
C ASN A 428 21.55 -5.53 23.66
N LEU A 429 22.46 -5.60 22.69
CA LEU A 429 23.38 -6.73 22.59
C LEU A 429 24.41 -6.70 23.72
N LYS A 430 24.38 -7.75 24.55
CA LYS A 430 25.35 -7.92 25.64
C LYS A 430 26.80 -8.05 25.13
N GLN A 431 26.99 -8.73 24.00
CA GLN A 431 28.30 -8.94 23.37
C GLN A 431 28.38 -8.20 22.05
N ARG A 432 28.76 -6.90 22.08
CA ARG A 432 28.82 -6.05 20.87
C ARG A 432 29.69 -6.62 19.75
N ARG A 433 30.73 -7.41 20.07
CA ARG A 433 31.56 -8.12 19.08
C ARG A 433 30.76 -9.04 18.15
N ARG A 434 29.59 -9.53 18.59
CA ARG A 434 28.70 -10.36 17.75
C ARG A 434 28.08 -9.60 16.58
N LEU A 435 28.10 -8.27 16.59
CA LEU A 435 27.70 -7.47 15.43
C LEU A 435 28.54 -7.80 14.19
N ILE A 436 29.80 -8.22 14.37
CA ILE A 436 30.69 -8.65 13.28
C ILE A 436 30.11 -9.85 12.53
N LEU A 437 29.34 -10.72 13.18
CA LEU A 437 28.74 -11.90 12.54
C LEU A 437 27.58 -11.57 11.60
N PHE A 438 27.04 -10.34 11.66
CA PHE A 438 26.08 -9.87 10.65
C PHE A 438 26.78 -9.44 9.36
N LEU A 439 28.05 -9.01 9.43
CA LEU A 439 28.78 -8.44 8.31
C LEU A 439 28.87 -9.35 7.08
N PRO A 440 29.16 -10.67 7.18
CA PRO A 440 29.27 -11.50 5.99
C PRO A 440 28.02 -11.48 5.11
N GLY A 441 26.83 -11.66 5.71
CA GLY A 441 25.58 -11.59 4.95
C GLY A 441 25.32 -10.20 4.36
N LEU A 442 25.56 -9.13 5.13
CA LEU A 442 25.39 -7.76 4.62
C LEU A 442 26.34 -7.45 3.45
N ILE A 443 27.63 -7.79 3.60
CA ILE A 443 28.66 -7.56 2.59
C ILE A 443 28.37 -8.37 1.33
N ILE A 444 28.03 -9.65 1.45
CA ILE A 444 27.74 -10.51 0.30
C ILE A 444 26.59 -9.93 -0.53
N PHE A 445 25.46 -9.59 0.10
CA PHE A 445 24.31 -9.09 -0.64
C PHE A 445 24.46 -7.65 -1.14
N PHE A 446 25.29 -6.84 -0.48
CA PHE A 446 25.67 -5.53 -0.98
C PHE A 446 26.59 -5.64 -2.20
N LEU A 447 27.59 -6.52 -2.18
CA LEU A 447 28.46 -6.79 -3.33
C LEU A 447 27.69 -7.41 -4.49
N LEU A 448 26.74 -8.32 -4.23
CA LEU A 448 25.85 -8.86 -5.26
C LEU A 448 24.98 -7.77 -5.88
N TYR A 449 24.48 -6.83 -5.09
CA TYR A 449 23.74 -5.67 -5.62
C TYR A 449 24.60 -4.82 -6.55
N LEU A 450 25.82 -4.46 -6.14
CA LEU A 450 26.77 -3.70 -6.97
C LEU A 450 27.16 -4.48 -8.24
N GLY A 451 27.42 -5.77 -8.11
CA GLY A 451 27.74 -6.66 -9.23
C GLY A 451 26.58 -6.80 -10.21
N TYR A 452 25.34 -6.89 -9.71
CA TYR A 452 24.13 -6.90 -10.53
C TYR A 452 23.98 -5.60 -11.31
N ASN A 453 24.10 -4.45 -10.65
CA ASN A 453 24.06 -3.14 -11.31
C ASN A 453 25.16 -3.02 -12.38
N TRP A 454 26.39 -3.40 -12.06
CA TRP A 454 27.50 -3.39 -13.01
C TRP A 454 27.23 -4.29 -14.22
N ALA A 455 26.71 -5.50 -14.00
CA ALA A 455 26.36 -6.42 -15.07
C ALA A 455 25.28 -5.85 -16.01
N LEU A 456 24.30 -5.10 -15.47
CA LEU A 456 23.21 -4.51 -16.24
C LEU A 456 23.63 -3.21 -16.96
N THR A 457 24.19 -2.24 -16.22
CA THR A 457 24.39 -0.87 -16.69
C THR A 457 25.84 -0.57 -17.09
N GLY A 458 26.79 -1.42 -16.71
CA GLY A 458 28.23 -1.15 -16.80
C GLY A 458 28.78 -0.31 -15.64
N ASN A 459 27.94 0.13 -14.70
CA ASN A 459 28.35 0.91 -13.53
C ASN A 459 27.69 0.37 -12.24
N PRO A 460 28.45 -0.01 -11.20
CA PRO A 460 27.89 -0.58 -9.97
C PRO A 460 26.99 0.38 -9.18
N LEU A 461 27.13 1.70 -9.39
CA LEU A 461 26.41 2.74 -8.66
C LEU A 461 25.15 3.24 -9.37
N ILE A 462 24.98 2.93 -10.66
CA ILE A 462 23.77 3.29 -11.39
C ILE A 462 22.70 2.24 -11.08
N ASN A 463 21.71 2.64 -10.28
CA ASN A 463 20.53 1.84 -10.04
C ASN A 463 19.63 1.87 -11.29
N PRO A 464 19.18 0.74 -11.83
CA PRO A 464 18.28 0.70 -12.98
C PRO A 464 17.01 1.56 -12.87
N TYR A 465 16.49 1.84 -11.66
CA TYR A 465 15.40 2.80 -11.47
C TYR A 465 15.72 4.20 -12.02
N GLN A 466 16.99 4.64 -11.97
CA GLN A 466 17.41 5.95 -12.50
C GLN A 466 17.35 6.03 -14.03
N LEU A 467 17.27 4.88 -14.70
CA LEU A 467 17.20 4.77 -16.15
C LEU A 467 15.75 4.61 -16.65
N SER A 468 14.80 4.55 -15.73
CA SER A 468 13.38 4.38 -15.99
C SER A 468 12.62 5.70 -15.83
N ASP A 469 11.35 5.69 -16.20
CA ASP A 469 10.43 6.82 -15.98
C ASP A 469 9.95 6.92 -14.51
N THR A 470 10.56 6.14 -13.59
CA THR A 470 10.22 6.21 -12.16
C THR A 470 10.67 7.55 -11.57
N PRO A 471 9.80 8.27 -10.84
CA PRO A 471 10.18 9.50 -10.17
C PRO A 471 11.40 9.30 -9.24
N PRO A 472 12.32 10.28 -9.18
CA PRO A 472 13.46 10.19 -8.28
C PRO A 472 12.97 10.17 -6.83
N LEU A 473 13.70 9.44 -5.98
CA LEU A 473 13.46 9.47 -4.53
C LEU A 473 13.88 10.82 -3.94
N GLY A 474 13.03 11.40 -3.11
CA GLY A 474 13.27 12.64 -2.39
C GLY A 474 12.25 13.71 -2.73
N PHE A 475 12.40 14.88 -2.10
CA PHE A 475 11.49 16.00 -2.32
C PHE A 475 11.91 16.84 -3.53
N SER A 476 10.94 17.27 -4.33
CA SER A 476 11.10 18.18 -5.47
C SER A 476 10.03 19.29 -5.41
N PRO A 477 10.08 20.29 -6.32
CA PRO A 477 8.98 21.24 -6.46
C PRO A 477 7.61 20.57 -6.71
N GLU A 478 7.60 19.45 -7.43
CA GLU A 478 6.43 18.62 -7.73
C GLU A 478 6.09 17.74 -6.52
N HIS A 479 7.06 17.05 -5.92
CA HIS A 479 6.89 16.23 -4.72
C HIS A 479 7.36 16.93 -3.43
N THR A 480 6.47 17.70 -2.81
CA THR A 480 6.78 18.41 -1.57
C THR A 480 6.46 17.60 -0.31
N LEU A 481 6.98 18.00 0.85
CA LEU A 481 6.65 17.33 2.12
C LEU A 481 5.14 17.34 2.42
N GLY A 482 4.42 18.39 2.02
CA GLY A 482 2.98 18.46 2.27
C GLY A 482 2.14 17.57 1.33
N SER A 483 2.56 17.38 0.06
CA SER A 483 1.99 16.33 -0.82
C SER A 483 2.36 14.93 -0.32
N ALA A 484 3.61 14.70 0.10
CA ALA A 484 4.00 13.44 0.72
C ALA A 484 3.19 13.08 1.97
N LEU A 485 2.87 14.07 2.81
CA LEU A 485 2.01 13.87 3.99
C LEU A 485 0.58 13.53 3.59
N LEU A 486 0.10 14.03 2.45
CA LEU A 486 -1.19 13.65 1.90
C LEU A 486 -1.18 12.23 1.34
N ASP A 487 -0.13 11.82 0.62
CA ASP A 487 0.05 10.43 0.19
C ASP A 487 0.11 9.46 1.37
N SER A 488 0.85 9.86 2.42
CA SER A 488 0.88 9.11 3.69
C SER A 488 -0.49 9.06 4.35
N LEU A 489 -1.26 10.14 4.34
CA LEU A 489 -2.62 10.16 4.89
C LEU A 489 -3.52 9.17 4.13
N THR A 490 -3.44 9.17 2.79
CA THR A 490 -4.16 8.25 1.90
C THR A 490 -3.79 6.80 2.20
N ASN A 491 -2.49 6.46 2.11
CA ASN A 491 -2.01 5.11 2.35
C ASN A 491 -2.32 4.63 3.78
N SER A 492 -2.12 5.48 4.79
CA SER A 492 -2.42 5.15 6.19
C SER A 492 -3.92 4.93 6.41
N SER A 493 -4.76 5.78 5.81
CA SER A 493 -6.22 5.69 5.96
C SER A 493 -6.73 4.38 5.39
N ILE A 494 -6.34 4.07 4.14
CA ILE A 494 -6.68 2.82 3.48
C ILE A 494 -6.10 1.64 4.27
N PHE A 495 -4.86 1.74 4.76
CA PHE A 495 -4.22 0.66 5.50
C PHE A 495 -5.02 0.32 6.76
N LEU A 496 -5.43 1.33 7.54
CA LEU A 496 -6.20 1.13 8.75
C LEU A 496 -7.59 0.51 8.50
N SER A 497 -8.20 0.77 7.35
CA SER A 497 -9.48 0.18 6.96
C SER A 497 -9.29 -1.24 6.38
N PHE A 498 -8.23 -1.47 5.62
CA PHE A 498 -8.01 -2.68 4.82
C PHE A 498 -7.23 -3.78 5.55
N VAL A 499 -6.32 -3.43 6.47
CA VAL A 499 -5.39 -4.40 7.09
C VAL A 499 -6.11 -5.55 7.78
N PHE A 500 -7.18 -5.30 8.53
CA PHE A 500 -7.99 -6.34 9.16
C PHE A 500 -9.46 -6.30 8.74
N GLY A 501 -9.86 -5.36 7.88
CA GLY A 501 -11.27 -5.10 7.54
C GLY A 501 -12.16 -4.72 8.73
N TRP A 502 -11.55 -4.28 9.83
CA TRP A 502 -12.25 -3.79 11.02
C TRP A 502 -12.66 -2.33 10.82
N PRO A 503 -13.60 -1.79 11.64
CA PRO A 503 -13.81 -0.35 11.68
C PRO A 503 -12.48 0.37 11.93
N GLN A 504 -12.15 1.38 11.10
CA GLN A 504 -10.86 2.08 11.09
C GLN A 504 -10.41 2.54 12.49
N LYS A 505 -11.34 3.06 13.29
CA LYS A 505 -11.13 3.52 14.67
C LYS A 505 -10.79 2.41 15.67
N LEU A 506 -10.97 1.14 15.32
CA LEU A 506 -10.70 -0.01 16.19
C LEU A 506 -9.45 -0.78 15.76
N THR A 507 -8.91 -0.52 14.57
CA THR A 507 -7.77 -1.27 14.01
C THR A 507 -6.53 -1.23 14.89
N LEU A 508 -6.24 -0.10 15.53
CA LEU A 508 -5.07 0.06 16.42
C LEU A 508 -5.39 -0.11 17.91
N LEU A 509 -6.58 -0.60 18.25
CA LEU A 509 -7.05 -0.70 19.63
C LEU A 509 -6.03 -1.39 20.54
N TRP A 510 -5.58 -2.58 20.18
CA TRP A 510 -4.60 -3.33 20.98
C TRP A 510 -3.17 -2.80 20.87
N VAL A 511 -2.83 -2.11 19.78
CA VAL A 511 -1.56 -1.41 19.64
C VAL A 511 -1.45 -0.31 20.70
N PHE A 512 -2.47 0.52 20.84
CA PHE A 512 -2.51 1.56 21.89
C PHE A 512 -2.50 0.96 23.29
N VAL A 513 -3.25 -0.12 23.53
CA VAL A 513 -3.20 -0.86 24.80
C VAL A 513 -1.75 -1.28 25.12
N ALA A 514 -0.99 -1.76 24.13
CA ALA A 514 0.41 -2.12 24.32
C ALA A 514 1.27 -0.93 24.72
N LEU A 515 1.03 0.25 24.16
CA LEU A 515 1.84 1.45 24.43
C LEU A 515 1.47 2.15 25.74
N ILE A 516 0.20 2.11 26.11
CA ILE A 516 -0.34 2.81 27.30
C ILE A 516 -0.16 1.98 28.57
N LEU A 517 -0.39 0.67 28.51
CA LEU A 517 -0.29 -0.17 29.69
C LEU A 517 1.19 -0.47 30.05
N PRO A 518 1.61 -0.20 31.30
CA PRO A 518 2.96 -0.51 31.73
C PRO A 518 3.17 -2.03 31.95
N PRO A 519 4.42 -2.52 31.89
CA PRO A 519 5.61 -1.78 31.48
C PRO A 519 5.68 -1.63 29.96
N LEU A 520 6.15 -0.48 29.48
CA LEU A 520 6.52 -0.29 28.08
C LEU A 520 7.81 -1.05 27.80
N LYS A 521 7.76 -2.09 26.96
CA LYS A 521 8.95 -2.92 26.68
C LYS A 521 9.78 -2.26 25.61
N LYS A 522 11.11 -2.43 25.67
CA LYS A 522 12.01 -2.01 24.59
C LYS A 522 11.64 -2.62 23.24
N THR A 523 11.09 -3.84 23.23
CA THR A 523 10.59 -4.49 22.01
C THR A 523 9.33 -3.81 21.47
N ASP A 524 8.42 -3.34 22.33
CA ASP A 524 7.24 -2.59 21.89
C ASP A 524 7.68 -1.28 21.21
N LEU A 525 8.67 -0.60 21.79
CA LEU A 525 9.26 0.60 21.20
C LEU A 525 9.95 0.32 19.86
N LEU A 526 10.72 -0.77 19.74
CA LEU A 526 11.36 -1.17 18.49
C LEU A 526 10.34 -1.38 17.37
N PHE A 527 9.26 -2.10 17.64
CA PHE A 527 8.25 -2.35 16.61
C PHE A 527 7.44 -1.09 16.28
N LEU A 528 7.19 -0.21 17.25
CA LEU A 528 6.61 1.10 16.98
C LEU A 528 7.52 1.95 16.09
N THR A 529 8.81 2.03 16.39
CA THR A 529 9.76 2.81 15.58
C THR A 529 9.98 2.20 14.21
N ALA A 530 9.88 0.86 14.06
CA ALA A 530 9.87 0.20 12.77
C ALA A 530 8.67 0.62 11.90
N ILE A 531 7.45 0.65 12.47
CA ILE A 531 6.25 1.13 11.78
C ILE A 531 6.44 2.58 11.32
N ILE A 532 6.85 3.46 12.24
CA ILE A 532 7.06 4.89 11.96
C ILE A 532 8.14 5.05 10.89
N SER A 533 9.26 4.32 10.99
CA SER A 533 10.35 4.46 10.03
C SER A 533 9.97 4.02 8.62
N ILE A 534 9.13 2.99 8.45
CA ILE A 534 8.64 2.58 7.12
C ILE A 534 7.73 3.66 6.55
N ILE A 535 6.76 4.16 7.34
CA ILE A 535 5.86 5.24 6.91
C ILE A 535 6.68 6.48 6.51
N SER A 536 7.67 6.87 7.33
CA SER A 536 8.52 8.03 7.05
C SER A 536 9.40 7.83 5.81
N ALA A 537 9.89 6.62 5.54
CA ALA A 537 10.70 6.36 4.35
C ALA A 537 9.87 6.52 3.06
N TRP A 538 8.60 6.10 3.07
CA TRP A 538 7.70 6.26 1.94
C TRP A 538 7.27 7.70 1.67
N LEU A 539 7.48 8.65 2.60
CA LEU A 539 7.32 10.08 2.31
C LEU A 539 8.30 10.57 1.22
N LEU A 540 9.40 9.87 1.01
CA LEU A 540 10.39 10.21 -0.03
C LEU A 540 9.98 9.72 -1.42
N PHE A 541 8.92 8.90 -1.51
CA PHE A 541 8.40 8.40 -2.78
C PHE A 541 7.22 9.27 -3.20
N ASP A 542 7.26 9.76 -4.43
CA ASP A 542 6.24 10.62 -5.00
C ASP A 542 5.02 9.80 -5.40
N GLY A 543 3.86 10.04 -4.82
CA GLY A 543 2.59 9.42 -5.20
C GLY A 543 2.13 8.27 -4.29
N SER A 544 0.81 8.17 -4.16
CA SER A 544 0.17 7.17 -3.31
C SER A 544 0.16 5.74 -3.91
N TYR A 545 0.11 5.65 -5.25
CA TYR A 545 0.02 4.43 -6.07
C TYR A 545 -0.70 3.26 -5.39
N ILE A 546 -2.03 3.30 -5.31
CA ILE A 546 -2.82 2.24 -4.68
C ILE A 546 -3.11 1.12 -5.70
N MET A 547 -2.80 -0.13 -5.34
CA MET A 547 -3.18 -1.36 -6.08
C MET A 547 -3.14 -2.52 -5.09
N TYR A 548 -4.21 -3.31 -5.03
CA TYR A 548 -4.45 -4.29 -3.97
C TYR A 548 -4.45 -3.64 -2.58
N GLY A 549 -4.94 -2.40 -2.51
CA GLY A 549 -4.78 -1.55 -1.34
C GLY A 549 -3.40 -0.86 -1.26
N PRO A 550 -3.00 -0.40 -0.06
CA PRO A 550 -1.79 0.41 0.16
C PRO A 550 -0.59 -0.53 0.29
N ARG A 551 -0.23 -1.17 -0.82
CA ARG A 551 0.78 -2.25 -0.87
C ARG A 551 2.15 -1.85 -0.33
N TYR A 552 2.52 -0.56 -0.37
CA TYR A 552 3.76 -0.04 0.23
C TYR A 552 3.82 -0.17 1.75
N TYR A 553 2.67 -0.35 2.41
CA TYR A 553 2.56 -0.54 3.86
C TYR A 553 2.41 -2.02 4.23
N TYR A 554 2.50 -2.95 3.27
CA TYR A 554 2.32 -4.37 3.54
C TYR A 554 3.31 -4.93 4.57
N GLU A 555 4.56 -4.49 4.50
CA GLU A 555 5.65 -4.92 5.39
C GLU A 555 5.49 -4.40 6.83
N ILE A 556 4.52 -3.51 7.10
CA ILE A 556 4.16 -3.01 8.43
C ILE A 556 3.32 -4.04 9.21
N LEU A 557 2.57 -4.90 8.52
CA LEU A 557 1.67 -5.91 9.08
C LEU A 557 2.24 -6.70 10.28
N PRO A 558 3.44 -7.31 10.23
CA PRO A 558 3.96 -8.13 11.33
C PRO A 558 4.21 -7.32 12.61
N PHE A 559 4.50 -6.02 12.47
CA PHE A 559 4.78 -5.14 13.60
C PHE A 559 3.49 -4.68 14.28
N VAL A 560 2.45 -4.40 13.50
CA VAL A 560 1.09 -4.13 14.03
C VAL A 560 0.55 -5.38 14.74
N LEU A 561 0.73 -6.57 14.17
CA LEU A 561 0.36 -7.83 14.81
C LEU A 561 1.16 -8.09 16.10
N PHE A 562 2.46 -7.82 16.11
CA PHE A 562 3.28 -7.93 17.31
C PHE A 562 2.78 -7.02 18.44
N LEU A 563 2.51 -5.75 18.13
CA LEU A 563 1.99 -4.79 19.11
C LEU A 563 0.58 -5.16 19.59
N THR A 564 -0.27 -5.66 18.69
CA THR A 564 -1.57 -6.25 19.06
C THR A 564 -1.40 -7.40 20.06
N GLY A 565 -0.48 -8.33 19.79
CA GLY A 565 -0.13 -9.41 20.71
C GLY A 565 0.40 -8.93 22.06
N SER A 566 1.23 -7.87 22.06
CA SER A 566 1.75 -7.27 23.27
C SER A 566 0.64 -6.61 24.09
N GLY A 567 -0.31 -5.93 23.46
CA GLY A 567 -1.48 -5.33 24.10
C GLY A 567 -2.37 -6.36 24.78
N ILE A 568 -2.74 -7.43 24.05
CA ILE A 568 -3.52 -8.55 24.59
C ILE A 568 -2.78 -9.20 25.76
N SER A 569 -1.46 -9.44 25.61
CA SER A 569 -0.63 -10.02 26.67
C SER A 569 -0.61 -9.16 27.94
N LYS A 570 -0.57 -7.83 27.80
CA LYS A 570 -0.60 -6.91 28.95
C LYS A 570 -1.97 -6.89 29.62
N LEU A 571 -3.06 -6.86 28.85
CA LEU A 571 -4.43 -6.95 29.40
C LEU A 571 -4.63 -8.23 30.22
N MET A 572 -4.19 -9.38 29.70
CA MET A 572 -4.28 -10.64 30.42
C MET A 572 -3.58 -10.60 31.78
N LYS A 573 -2.48 -9.85 31.91
CA LYS A 573 -1.68 -9.75 33.15
C LYS A 573 -2.25 -8.77 34.18
N ILE A 574 -3.30 -8.00 33.86
CA ILE A 574 -3.92 -7.07 34.82
C ILE A 574 -4.61 -7.82 35.96
N THR A 575 -5.06 -9.06 35.71
CA THR A 575 -5.90 -9.84 36.63
C THR A 575 -5.37 -11.26 36.79
N MET A 576 -5.77 -11.92 37.89
CA MET A 576 -5.56 -13.36 38.07
C MET A 576 -6.45 -14.19 37.14
N ARG A 577 -7.53 -13.61 36.58
CA ARG A 577 -8.46 -14.27 35.64
C ARG A 577 -8.00 -14.16 34.18
N GLN A 578 -6.77 -14.57 33.89
CA GLN A 578 -6.15 -14.37 32.57
C GLN A 578 -6.94 -15.02 31.43
N ASN A 579 -7.51 -16.21 31.66
CA ASN A 579 -8.30 -16.94 30.67
C ASN A 579 -9.59 -16.21 30.29
N LEU A 580 -10.26 -15.58 31.26
CA LEU A 580 -11.48 -14.82 31.01
C LEU A 580 -11.19 -13.61 30.11
N ILE A 581 -10.16 -12.83 30.45
CA ILE A 581 -9.75 -11.67 29.63
C ILE A 581 -9.35 -12.09 28.23
N PHE A 582 -8.60 -13.20 28.10
CA PHE A 582 -8.26 -13.74 26.80
C PHE A 582 -9.53 -14.10 26.00
N SER A 583 -10.47 -14.84 26.60
CA SER A 583 -11.73 -15.24 25.94
C SER A 583 -12.56 -14.03 25.52
N LEU A 584 -12.67 -12.99 26.36
CA LEU A 584 -13.39 -11.76 26.01
C LEU A 584 -12.77 -11.05 24.81
N ASN A 585 -11.44 -10.93 24.78
CA ASN A 585 -10.74 -10.33 23.64
C ASN A 585 -10.86 -11.20 22.39
N ALA A 586 -10.77 -12.52 22.52
CA ALA A 586 -10.97 -13.44 21.41
C ALA A 586 -12.39 -13.35 20.84
N ILE A 587 -13.42 -13.30 21.69
CA ILE A 587 -14.83 -13.09 21.28
C ILE A 587 -14.97 -11.75 20.57
N PHE A 588 -14.40 -10.67 21.12
CA PHE A 588 -14.48 -9.36 20.49
C PHE A 588 -13.82 -9.34 19.10
N ILE A 589 -12.65 -9.97 18.97
CA ILE A 589 -11.97 -10.16 17.67
C ILE A 589 -12.82 -11.01 16.72
N LEU A 590 -13.48 -12.07 17.21
CA LEU A 590 -14.39 -12.88 16.40
C LEU A 590 -15.59 -12.06 15.90
N LEU A 591 -16.17 -11.19 16.73
CA LEU A 591 -17.26 -10.28 16.32
C LEU A 591 -16.81 -9.29 15.25
N LEU A 592 -15.62 -8.69 15.41
CA LEU A 592 -15.04 -7.83 14.38
C LEU A 592 -14.76 -8.62 13.08
N SER A 593 -14.28 -9.86 13.23
CA SER A 593 -13.99 -10.76 12.11
C SER A 593 -15.26 -11.25 11.41
N PHE A 594 -16.41 -11.33 12.09
CA PHE A 594 -17.68 -11.70 11.47
C PHE A 594 -18.13 -10.65 10.44
N ARG A 595 -18.00 -9.35 10.76
CA ARG A 595 -18.24 -8.26 9.82
C ARG A 595 -17.38 -8.43 8.56
N LEU A 596 -16.10 -8.71 8.78
CA LEU A 596 -15.12 -8.96 7.73
C LEU A 596 -15.50 -10.18 6.87
N ILE A 597 -15.83 -11.33 7.47
CA ILE A 597 -16.22 -12.53 6.73
C ILE A 597 -17.45 -12.26 5.85
N ASN A 598 -18.47 -11.62 6.42
CA ASN A 598 -19.69 -11.29 5.68
C ASN A 598 -19.43 -10.34 4.51
N GLY A 599 -18.55 -9.35 4.69
CA GLY A 599 -18.24 -8.39 3.63
C GLY A 599 -17.21 -8.90 2.63
N TRP A 600 -16.00 -9.19 3.11
CA TRP A 600 -14.85 -9.54 2.30
C TRP A 600 -14.99 -10.89 1.59
N LEU A 601 -15.38 -11.94 2.31
CA LEU A 601 -15.43 -13.30 1.75
C LEU A 601 -16.80 -13.62 1.14
N LEU A 602 -17.88 -13.25 1.81
CA LEU A 602 -19.25 -13.63 1.40
C LEU A 602 -19.97 -12.58 0.54
N ASN A 603 -19.36 -11.40 0.34
CA ASN A 603 -19.92 -10.29 -0.45
C ASN A 603 -21.36 -9.91 -0.06
N GLN A 604 -21.69 -9.97 1.23
CA GLN A 604 -23.02 -9.62 1.76
C GLN A 604 -23.14 -8.12 2.09
N GLN A 605 -22.00 -7.45 2.25
CA GLN A 605 -21.95 -6.02 2.53
C GLN A 605 -20.65 -5.42 1.99
N LYS A 606 -20.74 -4.25 1.38
CA LYS A 606 -19.55 -3.50 0.96
C LYS A 606 -18.85 -2.94 2.19
N LEU A 607 -17.58 -3.29 2.39
CA LEU A 607 -16.81 -2.82 3.56
C LEU A 607 -16.22 -1.43 3.35
N TRP A 608 -15.85 -1.11 2.11
CA TRP A 608 -15.32 0.17 1.67
C TRP A 608 -15.52 0.36 0.16
N GLU A 609 -15.37 1.58 -0.32
CA GLU A 609 -15.42 1.91 -1.75
C GLU A 609 -14.22 2.78 -2.11
N ILE A 610 -13.13 2.12 -2.49
CA ILE A 610 -11.86 2.79 -2.79
C ILE A 610 -11.39 2.23 -4.13
N SER A 611 -11.02 3.14 -5.04
CA SER A 611 -10.43 2.73 -6.32
C SER A 611 -9.21 1.83 -6.09
N GLU A 612 -8.95 0.88 -6.99
CA GLU A 612 -7.79 -0.04 -6.93
C GLU A 612 -7.58 -0.80 -5.59
N THR A 613 -8.59 -0.80 -4.72
CA THR A 613 -8.61 -1.52 -3.44
C THR A 613 -9.87 -2.37 -3.41
N PRO A 614 -9.75 -3.68 -3.65
CA PRO A 614 -10.90 -4.58 -3.69
C PRO A 614 -11.74 -4.42 -2.43
N SER A 615 -13.05 -4.22 -2.57
CA SER A 615 -14.01 -4.18 -1.47
C SER A 615 -14.41 -5.57 -0.99
N THR A 616 -14.26 -6.55 -1.87
CA THR A 616 -14.43 -7.99 -1.60
C THR A 616 -13.33 -8.80 -2.27
N VAL A 617 -13.13 -10.03 -1.82
CA VAL A 617 -12.15 -10.93 -2.42
C VAL A 617 -12.45 -11.20 -3.89
N TRP A 618 -13.72 -11.19 -4.28
CA TRP A 618 -14.18 -11.50 -5.64
C TRP A 618 -13.83 -10.41 -6.67
N GLU A 619 -13.61 -9.17 -6.22
CA GLU A 619 -13.12 -8.07 -7.07
C GLU A 619 -11.65 -8.23 -7.48
N LEU A 620 -10.95 -9.23 -6.93
CA LEU A 620 -9.65 -9.63 -7.46
C LEU A 620 -9.77 -10.27 -8.86
N ARG A 621 -10.95 -10.78 -9.23
CA ARG A 621 -11.21 -11.27 -10.59
C ARG A 621 -11.27 -10.11 -11.56
N GLY A 622 -10.41 -10.14 -12.57
CA GLY A 622 -10.34 -9.04 -13.53
C GLY A 622 -9.66 -7.79 -12.98
N PHE A 623 -8.94 -7.91 -11.84
CA PHE A 623 -8.31 -6.77 -11.18
C PHE A 623 -7.44 -5.96 -12.16
N ASN A 624 -7.49 -4.63 -12.07
CA ASN A 624 -6.76 -3.72 -12.96
C ASN A 624 -7.11 -3.91 -14.46
N ASN A 625 -8.33 -4.38 -14.74
CA ASN A 625 -8.84 -4.68 -16.09
C ASN A 625 -7.99 -5.73 -16.85
N VAL A 626 -7.33 -6.63 -16.12
CA VAL A 626 -6.48 -7.69 -16.66
C VAL A 626 -7.11 -9.06 -16.43
N ASN A 627 -6.97 -9.97 -17.40
CA ASN A 627 -7.45 -11.35 -17.36
C ASN A 627 -6.58 -12.28 -18.25
N SER A 628 -6.80 -13.60 -18.14
CA SER A 628 -6.06 -14.62 -18.91
C SER A 628 -6.78 -15.08 -20.19
N LYS A 629 -7.87 -14.43 -20.60
CA LYS A 629 -8.80 -14.97 -21.62
C LYS A 629 -8.15 -15.14 -23.00
N LEU A 630 -7.30 -14.21 -23.44
CA LEU A 630 -6.58 -14.37 -24.72
C LEU A 630 -5.65 -15.60 -24.70
N LEU A 631 -4.98 -15.85 -23.58
CA LEU A 631 -4.10 -17.01 -23.41
C LEU A 631 -4.91 -18.31 -23.45
N LYS A 632 -6.06 -18.34 -22.78
CA LYS A 632 -7.02 -19.45 -22.85
C LYS A 632 -7.54 -19.65 -24.27
N LEU A 633 -7.82 -18.57 -25.01
CA LEU A 633 -8.33 -18.63 -26.38
C LEU A 633 -7.32 -19.22 -27.37
N VAL A 634 -6.02 -18.92 -27.20
CA VAL A 634 -4.93 -19.56 -27.97
C VAL A 634 -4.97 -21.08 -27.81
N ASN A 635 -5.08 -21.55 -26.56
CA ASN A 635 -5.17 -22.98 -26.26
C ASN A 635 -6.46 -23.60 -26.82
N LEU A 636 -7.61 -22.95 -26.63
CA LEU A 636 -8.91 -23.42 -27.13
C LEU A 636 -8.94 -23.52 -28.66
N LYS A 637 -8.31 -22.58 -29.37
CA LYS A 637 -8.19 -22.60 -30.84
C LYS A 637 -7.04 -23.47 -31.34
N SER A 638 -6.27 -24.10 -30.44
CA SER A 638 -5.07 -24.88 -30.78
C SER A 638 -4.12 -24.12 -31.70
N ILE A 639 -3.92 -22.83 -31.42
CA ILE A 639 -3.00 -21.98 -32.19
C ILE A 639 -1.58 -22.36 -31.77
N HIS A 640 -0.76 -22.69 -32.78
CA HIS A 640 0.64 -23.06 -32.63
C HIS A 640 1.48 -22.35 -33.69
N ASN A 641 2.76 -22.19 -33.39
CA ASN A 641 3.75 -21.59 -34.26
C ASN A 641 3.29 -20.24 -34.86
N ALA A 642 2.92 -19.30 -33.98
CA ALA A 642 2.19 -18.09 -34.36
C ALA A 642 2.84 -16.79 -33.88
N LEU A 643 2.67 -15.73 -34.69
CA LEU A 643 2.91 -14.34 -34.33
C LEU A 643 1.54 -13.64 -34.21
N ILE A 644 1.21 -13.19 -33.00
CA ILE A 644 -0.07 -12.60 -32.67
C ILE A 644 0.13 -11.12 -32.35
N PHE A 645 -0.47 -10.25 -33.16
CA PHE A 645 -0.50 -8.80 -32.96
C PHE A 645 -1.66 -8.43 -32.03
N VAL A 646 -1.39 -7.78 -30.92
CA VAL A 646 -2.39 -7.34 -29.94
C VAL A 646 -2.75 -5.89 -30.22
N LYS A 647 -4.02 -5.62 -30.51
CA LYS A 647 -4.53 -4.26 -30.70
C LYS A 647 -4.30 -3.39 -29.47
N PRO A 648 -4.15 -2.07 -29.65
CA PRO A 648 -4.22 -1.12 -28.54
C PRO A 648 -5.51 -1.33 -27.74
N CYS A 649 -5.41 -1.27 -26.42
CA CYS A 649 -6.54 -1.35 -25.50
C CYS A 649 -6.59 -0.10 -24.62
N THR A 650 -7.70 0.07 -23.89
CA THR A 650 -7.98 1.25 -23.05
C THR A 650 -6.84 1.60 -22.09
N HIS A 651 -6.15 0.60 -21.53
CA HIS A 651 -5.00 0.81 -20.66
C HIS A 651 -3.70 0.37 -21.34
N TRP A 652 -2.60 1.08 -21.14
CA TRP A 652 -1.33 0.74 -21.78
C TRP A 652 -0.76 -0.63 -21.35
N TRP A 653 -1.30 -1.26 -20.30
CA TRP A 653 -0.83 -2.53 -19.73
C TRP A 653 -1.65 -3.77 -20.09
N CYS A 654 -2.79 -3.68 -20.80
CA CYS A 654 -3.56 -4.90 -21.07
C CYS A 654 -2.87 -5.84 -22.07
N ASP A 655 -2.04 -5.33 -22.99
CA ASP A 655 -1.18 -6.14 -23.86
C ASP A 655 0.06 -6.70 -23.13
N ALA A 656 0.37 -6.18 -21.94
CA ALA A 656 1.53 -6.60 -21.16
C ALA A 656 1.37 -8.04 -20.63
N VAL A 657 0.15 -8.53 -20.36
CA VAL A 657 -0.05 -9.93 -19.95
C VAL A 657 0.31 -10.89 -21.07
N PRO A 658 -0.26 -10.79 -22.29
CA PRO A 658 0.22 -11.57 -23.43
C PRO A 658 1.74 -11.42 -23.66
N ALA A 659 2.27 -10.19 -23.60
CA ALA A 659 3.72 -9.96 -23.74
C ALA A 659 4.55 -10.69 -22.67
N SER A 660 4.04 -10.82 -21.45
CA SER A 660 4.70 -11.55 -20.36
C SER A 660 4.89 -13.04 -20.67
N TYR A 661 4.09 -13.61 -21.59
CA TYR A 661 4.19 -15.00 -22.01
C TYR A 661 5.24 -15.25 -23.08
N ASN A 662 5.80 -14.20 -23.69
CA ASN A 662 6.95 -14.35 -24.58
C ASN A 662 8.12 -15.01 -23.85
N ASN A 663 8.89 -15.77 -24.62
CA ASN A 663 10.24 -16.14 -24.21
C ASN A 663 11.15 -14.90 -24.34
N PRO A 664 12.15 -14.72 -23.46
CA PRO A 664 13.07 -13.59 -23.54
C PRO A 664 13.85 -13.50 -24.85
N ASP A 665 14.05 -14.62 -25.55
CA ASP A 665 14.70 -14.69 -26.86
C ASP A 665 13.70 -14.68 -28.04
N PHE A 666 12.39 -14.50 -27.78
CA PHE A 666 11.31 -14.44 -28.78
C PHE A 666 11.25 -15.62 -29.76
N ASN A 667 11.66 -16.80 -29.30
CA ASN A 667 11.66 -18.06 -30.06
C ASN A 667 10.59 -19.06 -29.61
N GLY A 668 9.62 -18.61 -28.79
CA GLY A 668 8.55 -19.46 -28.27
C GLY A 668 7.59 -19.96 -29.36
N ASP A 669 6.70 -20.88 -29.00
CA ASP A 669 5.64 -21.38 -29.90
C ASP A 669 4.71 -20.24 -30.35
N ILE A 670 4.41 -19.33 -29.41
CA ILE A 670 3.63 -18.12 -29.64
C ILE A 670 4.49 -16.89 -29.34
N ILE A 671 4.45 -15.92 -30.24
CA ILE A 671 5.08 -14.61 -30.08
C ILE A 671 3.98 -13.56 -30.06
N TRP A 672 3.93 -12.79 -28.99
CA TRP A 672 3.01 -11.67 -28.81
C TRP A 672 3.72 -10.36 -29.14
N ALA A 673 3.14 -9.57 -30.03
CA ALA A 673 3.65 -8.27 -30.47
C ALA A 673 2.51 -7.23 -30.42
N LYS A 674 2.85 -5.95 -30.29
CA LYS A 674 1.89 -4.86 -30.48
C LYS A 674 1.42 -4.79 -31.92
N ASP A 675 0.14 -4.54 -32.12
CA ASP A 675 -0.38 -4.11 -33.41
C ASP A 675 -0.01 -2.65 -33.66
N LEU A 676 0.86 -2.42 -34.64
CA LEU A 676 1.26 -1.08 -35.13
C LEU A 676 0.65 -0.79 -36.51
N GLY A 677 -0.43 -1.47 -36.87
CA GLY A 677 -1.13 -1.32 -38.15
C GLY A 677 -0.26 -1.76 -39.33
N PHE A 678 -0.09 -0.89 -40.33
CA PHE A 678 0.67 -1.20 -41.54
C PHE A 678 2.12 -1.62 -41.28
N LYS A 679 2.72 -1.18 -40.16
CA LYS A 679 4.09 -1.56 -39.80
C LYS A 679 4.23 -3.04 -39.45
N ASN A 680 3.15 -3.75 -39.11
CA ASN A 680 3.20 -5.19 -38.79
C ASN A 680 3.84 -6.03 -39.92
N LYS A 681 3.70 -5.58 -41.18
CA LYS A 681 4.33 -6.22 -42.34
C LYS A 681 5.86 -6.30 -42.23
N GLU A 682 6.50 -5.42 -41.45
CA GLU A 682 7.93 -5.43 -41.18
C GLU A 682 8.37 -6.68 -40.41
N LEU A 683 7.52 -7.18 -39.49
CA LEU A 683 7.80 -8.37 -38.67
C LEU A 683 7.63 -9.70 -39.42
N PHE A 684 6.90 -9.71 -40.54
CA PHE A 684 6.74 -10.92 -41.36
C PHE A 684 8.09 -11.41 -41.91
N LYS A 685 9.02 -10.47 -42.18
CA LYS A 685 10.37 -10.81 -42.62
C LYS A 685 11.20 -11.46 -41.52
N ALA A 686 10.98 -11.06 -40.26
CA ALA A 686 11.70 -11.61 -39.12
C ALA A 686 11.13 -12.96 -38.65
N PHE A 687 9.85 -13.20 -38.90
CA PHE A 687 9.15 -14.43 -38.51
C PHE A 687 8.41 -15.09 -39.68
N PRO A 688 9.09 -15.39 -40.81
CA PRO A 688 8.44 -15.77 -42.07
C PRO A 688 7.68 -17.11 -41.99
N ASN A 689 8.10 -17.99 -41.08
CA ASN A 689 7.54 -19.33 -40.91
C ASN A 689 6.40 -19.40 -39.87
N ARG A 690 5.89 -18.25 -39.39
CA ARG A 690 4.82 -18.19 -38.39
C ARG A 690 3.47 -17.94 -39.03
N LYS A 691 2.40 -18.45 -38.41
CA LYS A 691 1.03 -18.05 -38.71
C LYS A 691 0.73 -16.69 -38.07
N TYR A 692 0.12 -15.77 -38.81
CA TYR A 692 -0.15 -14.42 -38.34
C TYR A 692 -1.60 -14.28 -37.86
N TYR A 693 -1.77 -13.67 -36.70
CA TYR A 693 -3.09 -13.39 -36.12
C TYR A 693 -3.18 -11.96 -35.61
N LEU A 694 -4.39 -11.43 -35.58
CA LEU A 694 -4.75 -10.21 -34.88
C LEU A 694 -5.59 -10.58 -33.66
N ALA A 695 -5.20 -10.09 -32.50
CA ALA A 695 -5.89 -10.26 -31.23
C ALA A 695 -6.42 -8.93 -30.72
N ASP A 696 -7.60 -8.98 -30.12
CA ASP A 696 -8.26 -7.84 -29.52
C ASP A 696 -8.59 -8.19 -28.07
N TYR A 697 -7.94 -7.47 -27.15
CA TYR A 697 -8.01 -7.77 -25.72
C TYR A 697 -9.39 -7.49 -25.12
N GLU A 698 -10.06 -6.43 -25.59
CA GLU A 698 -11.34 -5.98 -25.05
C GLU A 698 -12.48 -6.87 -25.50
N THR A 699 -12.51 -7.20 -26.80
CA THR A 699 -13.52 -8.12 -27.36
C THR A 699 -13.18 -9.59 -27.13
N VAL A 700 -11.98 -9.89 -26.62
CA VAL A 700 -11.45 -11.25 -26.41
C VAL A 700 -11.56 -12.08 -27.69
N SER A 701 -10.96 -11.58 -28.76
CA SER A 701 -10.98 -12.25 -30.07
C SER A 701 -9.58 -12.44 -30.64
N ILE A 702 -9.40 -13.52 -31.39
CA ILE A 702 -8.19 -13.81 -32.18
C ILE A 702 -8.65 -14.24 -33.56
N VAL A 703 -8.29 -13.49 -34.58
CA VAL A 703 -8.63 -13.74 -35.99
C VAL A 703 -7.35 -13.89 -36.81
N SER A 704 -7.41 -14.65 -37.91
CA SER A 704 -6.28 -14.72 -38.85
C SER A 704 -5.99 -13.33 -39.39
N TYR A 705 -4.70 -12.96 -39.45
CA TYR A 705 -4.29 -11.69 -40.02
C TYR A 705 -4.42 -11.77 -41.55
N ASP A 706 -5.31 -10.97 -42.15
CA ASP A 706 -5.42 -10.90 -43.60
C ASP A 706 -4.22 -10.13 -44.16
N LEU A 707 -3.51 -10.74 -45.11
CA LEU A 707 -2.30 -10.18 -45.71
C LEU A 707 -2.60 -9.17 -46.82
N LYS A 708 -3.87 -9.03 -47.23
CA LYS A 708 -4.31 -8.14 -48.31
C LYS A 708 -4.06 -6.66 -48.02
#